data_AF-A0A7C2W3J8-F1
#
_entry.id   AF-A0A7C2W3J8-F1
#
_cell.length_a   1.000
_cell.length_b   1.000
_cell.length_c   1.000
_cell.angle_alpha   90.00
_cell.angle_beta   90.00
_cell.angle_gamma   90.00
#
_symmetry.space_group_name_H-M   'P 1'
#
loop_
_entity.id
_entity.type
_entity.pdbx_description
1 polymer ?
#
loop_
_entity_poly.entity_id
_entity_poly.type
_entity_poly.pdbx_seq_one_letter_code
_entity_poly.pdbx_strand_id
1 'polypeptide(L)'
;MVNKGFTHLHLHSQYSLLDGAITFPRLLKRCTELGMDCVAVTDHGNLFGLIEFYTKALAAEIKPIIGIEAYVAPGSRHDKSKCSISDAAYHLILLAENQTGYQNLLKLATIGFTEGFYYRPRIDKEILAELNEGIIATSACIKGELATAFARGDEPAAYAAAEQYVKIFGPERFFIEIQKHQGDDPAVSQGLIDLSRKMGLGLVVTNDAHFLTEDDHEAHNCLCAISTGKLANDPGRLIYPSDVYLKSPLEMRGLFPQYEEAADNTLTIARRCNVEIDLKTRHAPVFRPPDGITAEDYLTRLCYEGAERLYGGISDEIKARLDRELEVIESKGFASYFLIVWDFCKYARDRGIALGARGSGVGTLVGYCLGLCNVDPIRYNLLFERFMDPQRNEMPDIDIDICQTHRPEVIDYVRRKYGHVAQIITFGTMKARAVIRDICRVMGVPLSDADRLAKLVPAALNMTLDEALETEPQLRQEYEQNPLTAKVIDIGRRLEGLARHASVHAAGVVVADEPLTNFIPLYKAPGSEDLVTQYEGPMVEKVGLLKMDFLGLKTLSVLDQACRLVKDRHGVAIDLDALDLHDKKVFDLFAAGRTKGIFQFESGGMQGMLMKMRPDRLEDLIAANALYRPGPMTLIPDYIDRKHGGKWSVPHPIMEEILRETYGIMVYQEQVMQICNRLGDIGLRDAYKLIKAISKKKADTIAKEREKFIAGCVDKGLKKQQAQDIFELIERFAGYGFNKSHSTRYSFVAYQTAYMKAHWPVEYMAALLTFEMGDTDKLVEYINECTEMGIKVLAPDINESGVHFTPLNRRHGDQEQSVIR
;
A
#
# COMPACT_ATOMS: atom_id res chain seq x y z
N MET A 1 -44.20 21.18 7.36
CA MET A 1 -43.22 21.36 8.43
C MET A 1 -41.97 21.95 7.80
N VAL A 2 -41.44 23.05 8.32
CA VAL A 2 -40.11 23.53 7.90
C VAL A 2 -39.14 22.38 8.14
N ASN A 3 -38.39 21.97 7.12
CA ASN A 3 -37.48 20.83 7.18
C ASN A 3 -36.32 21.18 8.14
N LYS A 4 -36.52 20.99 9.45
CA LYS A 4 -35.47 21.20 10.44
C LYS A 4 -34.43 20.09 10.21
N GLY A 5 -33.21 20.46 9.79
CA GLY A 5 -32.15 19.50 9.44
C GLY A 5 -31.65 18.65 10.62
N PHE A 6 -30.74 17.72 10.38
CA PHE A 6 -30.06 16.89 11.39
C PHE A 6 -28.72 16.44 10.83
N THR A 7 -27.76 16.12 11.70
CA THR A 7 -26.49 15.51 11.29
C THR A 7 -26.06 14.43 12.27
N HIS A 8 -25.53 13.32 11.74
CA HIS A 8 -25.00 12.23 12.54
C HIS A 8 -23.62 12.61 13.07
N LEU A 9 -23.46 12.57 14.40
CA LEU A 9 -22.20 12.84 15.10
C LEU A 9 -21.50 11.58 15.63
N HIS A 10 -22.14 10.42 15.51
CA HIS A 10 -21.66 9.12 15.99
C HIS A 10 -21.94 8.07 14.91
N LEU A 11 -20.89 7.67 14.19
CA LEU A 11 -20.99 6.80 13.02
C LEU A 11 -19.69 6.01 12.80
N HIS A 12 -19.85 4.72 12.51
CA HIS A 12 -18.79 3.75 12.33
C HIS A 12 -18.65 3.40 10.84
N SER A 13 -17.47 3.65 10.29
CA SER A 13 -17.13 3.28 8.93
C SER A 13 -16.55 1.86 8.87
N GLN A 14 -16.22 1.39 7.67
CA GLN A 14 -15.47 0.14 7.45
C GLN A 14 -14.14 0.07 8.23
N TYR A 15 -13.62 1.18 8.74
CA TYR A 15 -12.39 1.26 9.51
C TYR A 15 -12.57 1.01 11.02
N SER A 16 -13.81 0.96 11.51
CA SER A 16 -14.17 0.16 12.68
C SER A 16 -14.11 -1.32 12.31
N LEU A 17 -12.89 -1.85 12.23
CA LEU A 17 -12.58 -3.13 11.57
C LEU A 17 -13.46 -4.28 12.09
N LEU A 18 -14.16 -4.95 11.15
CA LEU A 18 -15.07 -6.07 11.39
C LEU A 18 -16.26 -5.74 12.31
N ASP A 19 -16.63 -4.47 12.39
CA ASP A 19 -17.79 -3.99 13.15
C ASP A 19 -18.60 -2.99 12.30
N GLY A 20 -17.99 -1.91 11.83
CA GLY A 20 -18.65 -0.98 10.90
C GLY A 20 -18.71 -1.53 9.46
N ALA A 21 -19.86 -1.37 8.81
CA ALA A 21 -20.13 -1.83 7.44
C ALA A 21 -20.34 -0.68 6.42
N ILE A 22 -19.99 0.55 6.80
CA ILE A 22 -20.23 1.75 5.99
C ILE A 22 -18.98 2.14 5.18
N THR A 23 -19.09 2.15 3.85
CA THR A 23 -18.03 2.69 2.98
C THR A 23 -18.28 4.16 2.65
N PHE A 24 -17.22 4.97 2.55
CA PHE A 24 -17.38 6.41 2.31
C PHE A 24 -18.16 6.78 1.04
N PRO A 25 -17.98 6.11 -0.11
CA PRO A 25 -18.79 6.42 -1.30
C PRO A 25 -20.29 6.17 -1.06
N ARG A 26 -20.65 5.07 -0.38
CA ARG A 26 -22.06 4.76 -0.07
C ARG A 26 -22.63 5.72 0.99
N LEU A 27 -21.82 6.07 2.00
CA LEU A 27 -22.18 7.06 3.04
C LEU A 27 -22.55 8.40 2.43
N LEU A 28 -21.64 8.98 1.65
CA LEU A 28 -21.81 10.33 1.11
C LEU A 28 -22.98 10.40 0.13
N LYS A 29 -23.16 9.36 -0.70
CA LYS A 29 -24.34 9.24 -1.57
C LYS A 29 -25.63 9.25 -0.74
N ARG A 30 -25.68 8.47 0.35
CA ARG A 30 -26.86 8.40 1.22
C ARG A 30 -27.11 9.72 1.96
N CYS A 31 -26.06 10.42 2.40
CA CYS A 31 -26.20 11.75 2.98
C CYS A 31 -26.85 12.73 2.00
N THR A 32 -26.42 12.75 0.73
CA THR A 32 -27.05 13.57 -0.32
C THR A 32 -28.52 13.21 -0.53
N GLU A 33 -28.85 11.91 -0.62
CA GLU A 33 -30.24 11.44 -0.76
C GLU A 33 -31.15 11.88 0.41
N LEU A 34 -30.59 11.95 1.61
CA LEU A 34 -31.28 12.35 2.84
C LEU A 34 -31.27 13.88 3.09
N GLY A 35 -30.62 14.66 2.23
CA GLY A 35 -30.49 16.11 2.37
C GLY A 35 -29.65 16.54 3.58
N MET A 36 -28.58 15.78 3.88
CA MET A 36 -27.62 16.10 4.94
C MET A 36 -26.35 16.72 4.36
N ASP A 37 -26.03 17.93 4.81
CA ASP A 37 -24.88 18.71 4.31
C ASP A 37 -23.58 18.46 5.11
N CYS A 38 -23.68 17.70 6.20
CA CYS A 38 -22.55 17.37 7.07
C CYS A 38 -22.74 16.01 7.75
N VAL A 39 -21.64 15.34 8.08
CA VAL A 39 -21.63 14.06 8.79
C VAL A 39 -20.31 13.87 9.53
N ALA A 40 -20.35 13.26 10.71
CA ALA A 40 -19.16 12.81 11.43
C ALA A 40 -18.83 11.34 11.13
N VAL A 41 -17.54 11.01 11.19
CA VAL A 41 -17.05 9.63 11.29
C VAL A 41 -16.26 9.53 12.59
N THR A 42 -16.61 8.55 13.41
CA THR A 42 -16.10 8.34 14.77
C THR A 42 -15.71 6.88 14.97
N ASP A 43 -14.77 6.39 14.17
CA ASP A 43 -14.35 4.99 14.22
C ASP A 43 -13.77 4.59 15.60
N HIS A 44 -13.85 3.30 15.93
CA HIS A 44 -13.42 2.74 17.21
C HIS A 44 -11.92 2.89 17.47
N GLY A 45 -11.55 3.84 18.32
CA GLY A 45 -10.21 4.01 18.86
C GLY A 45 -9.13 4.24 17.79
N ASN A 46 -9.51 4.63 16.57
CA ASN A 46 -8.59 4.83 15.46
C ASN A 46 -9.05 5.97 14.54
N LEU A 47 -8.16 6.39 13.65
CA LEU A 47 -8.40 7.40 12.62
C LEU A 47 -8.03 6.86 11.22
N PHE A 48 -8.06 5.55 10.99
CA PHE A 48 -7.51 4.92 9.78
C PHE A 48 -8.04 5.53 8.48
N GLY A 49 -9.34 5.78 8.40
CA GLY A 49 -10.02 6.29 7.22
C GLY A 49 -10.05 7.81 7.08
N LEU A 50 -9.44 8.57 7.99
CA LEU A 50 -9.70 10.01 8.15
C LEU A 50 -9.46 10.83 6.87
N ILE A 51 -8.28 10.70 6.27
CA ILE A 51 -7.90 11.48 5.08
C ILE A 51 -8.73 11.07 3.85
N GLU A 52 -9.07 9.78 3.76
CA GLU A 52 -9.95 9.28 2.71
C GLU A 52 -11.36 9.85 2.86
N PHE A 53 -11.92 9.82 4.07
CA PHE A 53 -13.21 10.43 4.40
C PHE A 53 -13.20 11.93 4.09
N TYR A 54 -12.24 12.67 4.62
CA TYR A 54 -12.12 14.13 4.43
C TYR A 54 -12.09 14.50 2.94
N THR A 55 -11.23 13.84 2.16
CA THR A 55 -11.10 14.15 0.72
C THR A 55 -12.33 13.77 -0.09
N LYS A 56 -12.99 12.65 0.23
CA LYS A 56 -14.22 12.24 -0.45
C LYS A 56 -15.42 13.10 -0.07
N ALA A 57 -15.53 13.49 1.21
CA ALA A 57 -16.61 14.33 1.71
C ALA A 57 -16.58 15.72 1.05
N LEU A 58 -15.40 16.35 1.00
CA LEU A 58 -15.21 17.61 0.28
C LEU A 58 -15.56 17.50 -1.20
N ALA A 59 -15.20 16.39 -1.86
CA ALA A 59 -15.54 16.16 -3.26
C ALA A 59 -17.05 15.94 -3.50
N ALA A 60 -17.78 15.50 -2.47
CA ALA A 60 -19.23 15.34 -2.48
C ALA A 60 -19.97 16.56 -1.94
N GLU A 61 -19.27 17.67 -1.67
CA GLU A 61 -19.82 18.91 -1.08
C GLU A 61 -20.50 18.70 0.29
N ILE A 62 -20.09 17.65 1.02
CA ILE A 62 -20.54 17.36 2.38
C ILE A 62 -19.44 17.77 3.35
N LYS A 63 -19.77 18.58 4.36
CA LYS A 63 -18.81 19.01 5.38
C LYS A 63 -18.41 17.80 6.26
N PRO A 64 -17.13 17.39 6.27
CA PRO A 64 -16.66 16.33 7.16
C PRO A 64 -16.51 16.84 8.59
N ILE A 65 -17.00 16.08 9.55
CA ILE A 65 -16.74 16.28 10.97
C ILE A 65 -15.79 15.16 11.43
N ILE A 66 -14.64 15.57 11.97
CA ILE A 66 -13.57 14.65 12.34
C ILE A 66 -13.77 14.23 13.79
N GLY A 67 -13.86 12.93 14.03
CA GLY A 67 -13.94 12.40 15.37
C GLY A 67 -13.39 10.99 15.52
N ILE A 68 -13.49 10.50 16.74
CA ILE A 68 -13.06 9.17 17.17
C ILE A 68 -13.96 8.74 18.32
N GLU A 69 -14.38 7.48 18.32
CA GLU A 69 -14.93 6.88 19.53
C GLU A 69 -13.77 6.29 20.34
N ALA A 70 -13.31 7.04 21.32
CA ALA A 70 -12.17 6.67 22.15
C ALA A 70 -12.56 5.64 23.22
N TYR A 71 -11.67 4.67 23.45
CA TYR A 71 -11.78 3.77 24.59
C TYR A 71 -11.11 4.41 25.81
N VAL A 72 -11.87 4.68 26.87
CA VAL A 72 -11.37 5.28 28.11
C VAL A 72 -11.20 4.19 29.17
N ALA A 73 -9.99 4.02 29.69
CA ALA A 73 -9.71 3.10 30.78
C ALA A 73 -10.45 3.56 32.06
N PRO A 74 -11.03 2.62 32.87
CA PRO A 74 -11.65 2.98 34.14
C PRO A 74 -10.70 3.62 35.16
N GLY A 75 -9.39 3.40 34.99
CA GLY A 75 -8.32 3.98 35.79
C GLY A 75 -7.19 4.45 34.88
N SER A 76 -5.98 3.92 35.07
CA SER A 76 -4.84 4.24 34.20
C SER A 76 -4.87 3.42 32.90
N ARG A 77 -4.45 4.04 31.79
CA ARG A 77 -4.25 3.36 30.50
C ARG A 77 -3.22 2.21 30.56
N HIS A 78 -2.29 2.27 31.51
CA HIS A 78 -1.26 1.25 31.72
C HIS A 78 -1.77 0.01 32.50
N ASP A 79 -2.96 0.07 33.09
CA ASP A 79 -3.52 -1.03 33.87
C ASP A 79 -4.03 -2.17 32.99
N LYS A 80 -3.53 -3.38 33.23
CA LYS A 80 -3.88 -4.62 32.51
C LYS A 80 -4.48 -5.69 33.44
N SER A 81 -5.04 -5.28 34.59
CA SER A 81 -5.57 -6.18 35.62
C SER A 81 -7.00 -6.70 35.37
N LYS A 82 -7.74 -6.12 34.42
CA LYS A 82 -9.15 -6.47 34.16
C LYS A 82 -9.29 -7.79 33.39
N CYS A 83 -10.23 -8.63 33.81
CA CYS A 83 -10.40 -9.99 33.26
C CYS A 83 -11.27 -10.08 31.99
N SER A 84 -11.97 -9.02 31.58
CA SER A 84 -12.92 -9.05 30.45
C SER A 84 -12.75 -7.84 29.52
N ILE A 85 -13.05 -8.03 28.23
CA ILE A 85 -13.02 -6.96 27.22
C ILE A 85 -14.02 -5.84 27.58
N SER A 86 -15.20 -6.21 28.08
CA SER A 86 -16.27 -5.25 28.39
C SER A 86 -16.00 -4.41 29.63
N ASP A 87 -15.18 -4.89 30.58
CA ASP A 87 -14.80 -4.14 31.78
C ASP A 87 -13.47 -3.41 31.62
N ALA A 88 -12.82 -3.55 30.46
CA ALA A 88 -11.51 -2.99 30.21
C ALA A 88 -11.53 -1.52 29.77
N ALA A 89 -12.66 -1.03 29.24
CA ALA A 89 -12.83 0.34 28.75
C ALA A 89 -14.29 0.78 28.65
N TYR A 90 -14.49 2.09 28.78
CA TYR A 90 -15.70 2.83 28.44
C TYR A 90 -15.56 3.49 27.07
N HIS A 91 -16.69 3.85 26.46
CA HIS A 91 -16.69 4.62 25.21
C HIS A 91 -16.85 6.11 25.48
N LEU A 92 -16.20 6.95 24.67
CA LEU A 92 -16.32 8.40 24.70
C LEU A 92 -16.13 8.95 23.29
N ILE A 93 -17.08 9.73 22.79
CA ILE A 93 -16.95 10.35 21.47
C ILE A 93 -16.20 11.66 21.62
N LEU A 94 -15.17 11.84 20.79
CA LEU A 94 -14.37 13.05 20.72
C LEU A 94 -14.43 13.61 19.30
N LEU A 95 -14.82 14.88 19.17
CA LEU A 95 -14.93 15.60 17.91
C LEU A 95 -13.95 16.77 17.89
N ALA A 96 -13.21 16.94 16.81
CA ALA A 96 -12.31 18.08 16.63
C ALA A 96 -13.12 19.33 16.28
N GLU A 97 -13.17 20.29 17.20
CA GLU A 97 -13.79 21.59 17.00
C GLU A 97 -12.95 22.47 16.06
N ASN A 98 -11.63 22.38 16.16
CA ASN A 98 -10.68 23.21 15.42
C ASN A 98 -9.35 22.46 15.16
N GLN A 99 -8.37 23.17 14.60
CA GLN A 99 -7.06 22.59 14.26
C GLN A 99 -6.30 22.05 15.48
N THR A 100 -6.39 22.71 16.64
CA THR A 100 -5.78 22.22 17.89
C THR A 100 -6.45 20.92 18.34
N GLY A 101 -7.78 20.84 18.25
CA GLY A 101 -8.53 19.62 18.52
C GLY A 101 -8.11 18.47 17.61
N TYR A 102 -7.96 18.72 16.32
CA TYR A 102 -7.49 17.72 15.36
C TYR A 102 -6.11 17.18 15.73
N GLN A 103 -5.16 18.06 16.06
CA GLN A 103 -3.81 17.67 16.50
C GLN A 103 -3.84 16.84 17.79
N ASN A 104 -4.73 17.20 18.72
CA ASN A 104 -4.93 16.43 19.95
C ASN A 104 -5.53 15.04 19.66
N LEU A 105 -6.47 14.90 18.70
CA LEU A 105 -7.00 13.60 18.29
C LEU A 105 -5.92 12.70 17.69
N LEU A 106 -4.99 13.23 16.87
CA LEU A 106 -3.87 12.44 16.33
C LEU A 106 -3.01 11.83 17.44
N LYS A 107 -2.72 12.64 18.47
CA LYS A 107 -1.93 12.22 19.64
C LYS A 107 -2.69 11.22 20.50
N LEU A 108 -3.96 11.47 20.82
CA LEU A 108 -4.80 10.56 21.61
C LEU A 108 -4.95 9.20 20.94
N ALA A 109 -5.22 9.18 19.62
CA ALA A 109 -5.30 7.93 18.85
C ALA A 109 -3.97 7.17 18.88
N THR A 110 -2.84 7.89 18.79
CA THR A 110 -1.51 7.29 18.89
C THR A 110 -1.25 6.68 20.26
N ILE A 111 -1.47 7.44 21.34
CA ILE A 111 -1.25 7.01 22.73
C ILE A 111 -2.10 5.77 23.06
N GLY A 112 -3.33 5.71 22.53
CA GLY A 112 -4.19 4.53 22.66
C GLY A 112 -3.52 3.25 22.17
N PHE A 113 -2.82 3.29 21.02
CA PHE A 113 -2.12 2.14 20.46
C PHE A 113 -0.72 1.91 21.05
N THR A 114 0.03 2.97 21.37
CA THR A 114 1.43 2.85 21.80
C THR A 114 1.59 2.57 23.28
N GLU A 115 0.71 3.13 24.13
CA GLU A 115 0.82 3.06 25.58
C GLU A 115 -0.30 2.26 26.24
N GLY A 116 -1.55 2.50 25.84
CA GLY A 116 -2.73 1.99 26.54
C GLY A 116 -3.35 0.72 25.97
N PHE A 117 -2.70 0.10 24.97
CA PHE A 117 -3.23 -1.07 24.30
C PHE A 117 -3.27 -2.27 25.24
N TYR A 118 -4.48 -2.84 25.38
CA TYR A 118 -4.71 -4.12 26.05
C TYR A 118 -5.56 -5.04 25.17
N TYR A 119 -6.88 -5.00 25.30
CA TYR A 119 -7.82 -5.59 24.32
C TYR A 119 -8.24 -4.61 23.22
N ARG A 120 -8.15 -3.31 23.54
CA ARG A 120 -8.50 -2.15 22.71
C ARG A 120 -7.45 -1.05 22.94
N PRO A 121 -7.28 -0.09 22.01
CA PRO A 121 -6.39 1.05 22.19
C PRO A 121 -7.02 2.06 23.15
N ARG A 122 -6.61 2.06 24.43
CA ARG A 122 -7.26 2.85 25.48
C ARG A 122 -6.46 4.10 25.84
N ILE A 123 -7.18 5.18 26.11
CA ILE A 123 -6.66 6.38 26.76
C ILE A 123 -7.17 6.44 28.21
N ASP A 124 -6.80 7.46 28.96
CA ASP A 124 -7.32 7.71 30.31
C ASP A 124 -7.69 9.18 30.52
N LYS A 125 -8.32 9.48 31.66
CA LYS A 125 -8.74 10.83 32.00
C LYS A 125 -7.56 11.79 32.25
N GLU A 126 -6.39 11.25 32.61
CA GLU A 126 -5.16 12.02 32.79
C GLU A 126 -4.72 12.62 31.45
N ILE A 127 -4.51 11.78 30.43
CA ILE A 127 -4.09 12.28 29.11
C ILE A 127 -5.18 13.10 28.43
N LEU A 128 -6.45 12.79 28.69
CA LEU A 128 -7.56 13.64 28.24
C LEU A 128 -7.50 15.03 28.86
N ALA A 129 -7.16 15.17 30.14
CA ALA A 129 -6.99 16.47 30.77
C ALA A 129 -5.86 17.28 30.13
N GLU A 130 -4.76 16.62 29.73
CA GLU A 130 -3.64 17.27 29.04
C GLU A 130 -3.97 17.67 27.59
N LEU A 131 -4.69 16.81 26.86
CA LEU A 131 -4.98 16.97 25.43
C LEU A 131 -6.46 17.29 25.14
N ASN A 132 -7.10 18.16 25.95
CA ASN A 132 -8.52 18.48 25.81
C ASN A 132 -8.83 19.67 24.88
N GLU A 133 -7.86 20.55 24.62
CA GLU A 133 -8.13 21.82 23.93
C GLU A 133 -8.67 21.59 22.51
N GLY A 134 -9.72 22.33 22.14
CA GLY A 134 -10.34 22.23 20.81
C GLY A 134 -11.13 20.93 20.56
N ILE A 135 -11.39 20.13 21.59
CA ILE A 135 -12.22 18.92 21.48
C ILE A 135 -13.60 19.15 22.10
N ILE A 136 -14.65 18.74 21.37
CA ILE A 136 -16.01 18.56 21.89
C ILE A 136 -16.20 17.07 22.20
N ALA A 137 -16.66 16.74 23.39
CA ALA A 137 -16.89 15.36 23.83
C ALA A 137 -18.39 15.10 24.06
N THR A 138 -18.84 13.89 23.71
CA THR A 138 -20.19 13.41 24.01
C THR A 138 -20.12 12.10 24.78
N SER A 139 -21.09 11.84 25.67
CA SER A 139 -21.06 10.70 26.61
C SER A 139 -21.17 9.31 25.97
N ALA A 140 -21.20 9.23 24.63
CA ALA A 140 -21.23 8.02 23.81
C ALA A 140 -22.49 7.14 23.97
N CYS A 141 -22.38 5.87 23.60
CA CYS A 141 -23.46 4.88 23.60
C CYS A 141 -23.68 4.24 24.99
N ILE A 142 -24.40 3.12 25.03
CA ILE A 142 -24.66 2.35 26.26
C ILE A 142 -23.38 1.85 26.96
N LYS A 143 -22.25 1.78 26.24
CA LYS A 143 -20.91 1.46 26.77
C LYS A 143 -20.15 2.69 27.29
N GLY A 144 -20.75 3.87 27.22
CA GLY A 144 -20.25 5.07 27.89
C GLY A 144 -20.24 4.91 29.41
N GLU A 145 -19.34 5.62 30.08
CA GLU A 145 -19.17 5.52 31.54
C GLU A 145 -20.44 5.90 32.31
N LEU A 146 -21.13 6.97 31.87
CA LEU A 146 -22.37 7.45 32.48
C LEU A 146 -23.51 6.44 32.27
N ALA A 147 -23.73 6.00 31.03
CA ALA A 147 -24.78 5.05 30.69
C ALA A 147 -24.58 3.70 31.40
N THR A 148 -23.32 3.24 31.51
CA THR A 148 -22.98 2.02 32.25
C THR A 148 -23.27 2.14 33.74
N ALA A 149 -23.02 3.30 34.35
CA ALA A 149 -23.33 3.55 35.76
C ALA A 149 -24.85 3.54 36.01
N PHE A 150 -25.64 4.20 35.15
CA PHE A 150 -27.10 4.14 35.21
C PHE A 150 -27.66 2.73 35.01
N ALA A 151 -27.13 1.97 34.04
CA ALA A 151 -27.52 0.58 33.81
C ALA A 151 -27.22 -0.34 35.00
N ARG A 152 -26.24 0.02 35.85
CA ARG A 152 -25.92 -0.67 37.11
C ARG A 152 -26.71 -0.15 38.32
N GLY A 153 -27.51 0.89 38.15
CA GLY A 153 -28.25 1.56 39.23
C GLY A 153 -27.37 2.42 40.14
N ASP A 154 -26.15 2.77 39.72
CA ASP A 154 -25.20 3.59 40.50
C ASP A 154 -25.25 5.05 40.02
N GLU A 155 -26.33 5.73 40.41
CA GLU A 155 -26.54 7.16 40.10
C GLU A 155 -25.35 8.03 40.58
N PRO A 156 -24.85 7.90 41.83
CA PRO A 156 -23.72 8.70 42.31
C PRO A 156 -22.47 8.58 41.44
N ALA A 157 -22.14 7.38 40.94
CA ALA A 157 -21.01 7.19 40.04
C ALA A 157 -21.21 7.92 38.69
N ALA A 158 -22.43 7.93 38.15
CA ALA A 158 -22.73 8.65 36.91
C ALA A 158 -22.50 10.17 37.05
N TYR A 159 -22.97 10.77 38.14
CA TYR A 159 -22.74 12.20 38.42
C TYR A 159 -21.26 12.51 38.65
N ALA A 160 -20.54 11.67 39.40
CA ALA A 160 -19.11 11.85 39.63
C ALA A 160 -18.30 11.77 38.32
N ALA A 161 -18.64 10.84 37.42
CA ALA A 161 -18.01 10.74 36.11
C ALA A 161 -18.30 11.97 35.24
N ALA A 162 -19.55 12.44 35.22
CA ALA A 162 -19.93 13.66 34.51
C ALA A 162 -19.17 14.89 35.03
N GLU A 163 -19.03 15.06 36.35
CA GLU A 163 -18.25 16.14 36.94
C GLU A 163 -16.78 16.12 36.51
N GLN A 164 -16.18 14.93 36.38
CA GLN A 164 -14.81 14.80 35.89
C GLN A 164 -14.68 15.23 34.43
N TYR A 165 -15.61 14.82 33.56
CA TYR A 165 -15.60 15.25 32.17
C TYR A 165 -15.85 16.76 32.02
N VAL A 166 -16.74 17.32 32.84
CA VAL A 166 -16.96 18.78 32.88
C VAL A 166 -15.70 19.52 33.35
N LYS A 167 -14.93 18.98 34.30
CA LYS A 167 -13.64 19.56 34.70
C LYS A 167 -12.60 19.52 33.57
N ILE A 168 -12.64 18.50 32.72
CA ILE A 168 -11.70 18.32 31.61
C ILE A 168 -12.07 19.23 30.41
N PHE A 169 -13.32 19.16 29.94
CA PHE A 169 -13.73 19.82 28.70
C PHE A 169 -14.42 21.17 28.95
N GLY A 170 -15.03 21.35 30.12
CA GLY A 170 -15.95 22.45 30.41
C GLY A 170 -17.39 22.15 29.98
N PRO A 171 -18.38 22.86 30.55
CA PRO A 171 -19.81 22.61 30.30
C PRO A 171 -20.23 22.91 28.85
N GLU A 172 -19.50 23.76 28.13
CA GLU A 172 -19.78 24.16 26.75
C GLU A 172 -19.29 23.15 25.69
N ARG A 173 -18.41 22.22 26.08
CA ARG A 173 -17.77 21.24 25.18
C ARG A 173 -18.08 19.80 25.57
N PHE A 174 -18.77 19.56 26.68
CA PHE A 174 -19.22 18.23 27.09
C PHE A 174 -20.74 18.13 26.98
N PHE A 175 -21.21 17.25 26.12
CA PHE A 175 -22.64 17.00 25.89
C PHE A 175 -23.04 15.61 26.39
N ILE A 176 -24.25 15.50 26.92
CA ILE A 176 -24.85 14.22 27.29
C ILE A 176 -25.55 13.66 26.05
N GLU A 177 -25.10 12.49 25.64
CA GLU A 177 -25.58 11.79 24.47
C GLU A 177 -26.76 10.89 24.82
N ILE A 178 -27.84 11.00 24.04
CA ILE A 178 -29.04 10.18 24.19
C ILE A 178 -29.31 9.41 22.90
N GLN A 179 -29.62 8.13 23.05
CA GLN A 179 -29.93 7.21 21.97
C GLN A 179 -31.19 6.42 22.31
N LYS A 180 -31.82 5.84 21.29
CA LYS A 180 -33.01 5.00 21.44
C LYS A 180 -32.98 3.87 20.42
N HIS A 181 -32.65 2.68 20.90
CA HIS A 181 -32.61 1.46 20.12
C HIS A 181 -33.59 0.40 20.62
N GLN A 182 -33.82 -0.62 19.80
CA GLN A 182 -34.65 -1.75 20.22
C GLN A 182 -34.00 -2.54 21.37
N GLY A 183 -34.72 -2.67 22.48
CA GLY A 183 -34.27 -3.44 23.66
C GLY A 183 -33.54 -2.62 24.71
N ASP A 184 -33.31 -1.32 24.49
CA ASP A 184 -32.74 -0.42 25.49
C ASP A 184 -33.67 -0.25 26.69
N ASP A 185 -33.08 -0.14 27.89
CA ASP A 185 -33.80 0.22 29.10
C ASP A 185 -34.12 1.74 29.10
N PRO A 186 -35.41 2.14 29.04
CA PRO A 186 -35.79 3.55 29.04
C PRO A 186 -35.31 4.32 30.28
N ALA A 187 -35.06 3.62 31.40
CA ALA A 187 -34.56 4.23 32.61
C ALA A 187 -33.15 4.84 32.44
N VAL A 188 -32.30 4.25 31.59
CA VAL A 188 -30.95 4.76 31.33
C VAL A 188 -31.03 6.09 30.59
N SER A 189 -31.80 6.15 29.49
CA SER A 189 -31.95 7.40 28.73
C SER A 189 -32.62 8.49 29.55
N GLN A 190 -33.60 8.14 30.41
CA GLN A 190 -34.21 9.11 31.32
C GLN A 190 -33.23 9.63 32.38
N GLY A 191 -32.40 8.75 32.96
CA GLY A 191 -31.36 9.14 33.92
C GLY A 191 -30.33 10.09 33.31
N LEU A 192 -29.92 9.88 32.07
CA LEU A 192 -29.03 10.79 31.33
C LEU A 192 -29.66 12.17 31.12
N ILE A 193 -30.95 12.22 30.76
CA ILE A 193 -31.70 13.47 30.60
C ILE A 193 -31.80 14.24 31.92
N ASP A 194 -32.11 13.54 33.01
CA ASP A 194 -32.25 14.16 34.33
C ASP A 194 -30.90 14.70 34.83
N LEU A 195 -29.81 13.95 34.60
CA LEU A 195 -28.44 14.39 34.88
C LEU A 195 -28.08 15.66 34.10
N SER A 196 -28.35 15.68 32.80
CA SER A 196 -28.10 16.85 31.95
C SER A 196 -28.82 18.09 32.49
N ARG A 197 -30.11 17.98 32.82
CA ARG A 197 -30.90 19.10 33.36
C ARG A 197 -30.40 19.57 34.72
N LYS A 198 -30.04 18.65 35.60
CA LYS A 198 -29.56 18.98 36.97
C LYS A 198 -28.20 19.65 36.95
N MET A 199 -27.32 19.26 36.03
CA MET A 199 -25.96 19.83 35.90
C MET A 199 -25.90 21.02 34.92
N GLY A 200 -26.97 21.28 34.16
CA GLY A 200 -27.00 22.34 33.14
C GLY A 200 -26.13 22.03 31.92
N LEU A 201 -26.02 20.75 31.53
CA LEU A 201 -25.24 20.29 30.39
C LEU A 201 -26.11 20.13 29.14
N GLY A 202 -25.55 20.39 27.96
CA GLY A 202 -26.29 20.23 26.69
C GLY A 202 -26.61 18.76 26.38
N LEU A 203 -27.81 18.50 25.83
CA LEU A 203 -28.19 17.20 25.29
C LEU A 203 -27.85 17.10 23.81
N VAL A 204 -27.48 15.91 23.35
CA VAL A 204 -27.30 15.61 21.92
C VAL A 204 -27.89 14.24 21.59
N VAL A 205 -28.66 14.16 20.51
CA VAL A 205 -29.22 12.87 20.03
C VAL A 205 -28.35 12.32 18.90
N THR A 206 -28.03 11.03 18.99
CA THR A 206 -27.25 10.28 17.99
C THR A 206 -27.87 8.91 17.75
N ASN A 207 -27.34 8.14 16.81
CA ASN A 207 -27.86 6.81 16.49
C ASN A 207 -26.80 5.71 16.40
N ASP A 208 -25.53 6.03 16.69
CA ASP A 208 -24.43 5.06 16.67
C ASP A 208 -24.43 4.19 15.40
N ALA A 209 -24.41 4.84 14.23
CA ALA A 209 -24.72 4.17 12.97
C ALA A 209 -23.59 3.24 12.52
N HIS A 210 -23.88 1.95 12.32
CA HIS A 210 -22.91 0.93 11.88
C HIS A 210 -23.17 0.41 10.45
N PHE A 211 -24.37 0.65 9.91
CA PHE A 211 -24.76 0.30 8.55
C PHE A 211 -25.70 1.35 7.94
N LEU A 212 -25.97 1.31 6.63
CA LEU A 212 -26.63 2.43 5.94
C LEU A 212 -28.16 2.37 5.97
N THR A 213 -28.72 1.17 5.88
CA THR A 213 -30.17 0.94 5.83
C THR A 213 -30.52 -0.25 6.70
N GLU A 214 -31.75 -0.31 7.19
CA GLU A 214 -32.23 -1.45 7.99
C GLU A 214 -32.03 -2.81 7.28
N ASP A 215 -32.17 -2.86 5.95
CA ASP A 215 -31.93 -4.07 5.15
C ASP A 215 -30.49 -4.62 5.21
N ASP A 216 -29.52 -3.79 5.62
CA ASP A 216 -28.12 -4.20 5.76
C ASP A 216 -27.85 -4.94 7.09
N HIS A 217 -28.83 -4.99 8.01
CA HIS A 217 -28.69 -5.59 9.34
C HIS A 217 -28.23 -7.05 9.31
N GLU A 218 -28.78 -7.87 8.41
CA GLU A 218 -28.38 -9.27 8.29
C GLU A 218 -26.91 -9.40 7.86
N ALA A 219 -26.48 -8.58 6.90
CA ALA A 219 -25.09 -8.59 6.44
C ALA A 219 -24.13 -8.13 7.54
N HIS A 220 -24.51 -7.09 8.28
CA HIS A 220 -23.77 -6.62 9.46
C HIS A 220 -23.66 -7.70 10.54
N ASN A 221 -24.74 -8.41 10.86
CA ASN A 221 -24.69 -9.52 11.82
C ASN A 221 -23.73 -10.64 11.37
N CYS A 222 -23.67 -10.94 10.08
CA CYS A 222 -22.66 -11.85 9.54
C CYS A 222 -21.24 -11.29 9.72
N LEU A 223 -21.02 -9.99 9.51
CA LEU A 223 -19.74 -9.33 9.76
C LEU A 223 -19.29 -9.47 11.22
N CYS A 224 -20.17 -9.20 12.18
CA CYS A 224 -19.87 -9.37 13.61
C CYS A 224 -19.59 -10.83 13.99
N ALA A 225 -20.29 -11.79 13.36
CA ALA A 225 -20.02 -13.21 13.53
C ALA A 225 -18.65 -13.62 12.96
N ILE A 226 -18.23 -13.05 11.82
CA ILE A 226 -16.86 -13.20 11.29
C ILE A 226 -15.84 -12.68 12.31
N SER A 227 -16.09 -11.50 12.88
CA SER A 227 -15.23 -10.84 13.88
C SER A 227 -15.01 -11.71 15.13
N THR A 228 -16.09 -12.29 15.65
CA THR A 228 -16.09 -13.07 16.88
C THR A 228 -15.76 -14.55 16.69
N GLY A 229 -15.60 -15.00 15.43
CA GLY A 229 -15.35 -16.40 15.10
C GLY A 229 -16.51 -17.34 15.44
N LYS A 230 -17.75 -16.81 15.49
CA LYS A 230 -18.96 -17.55 15.84
C LYS A 230 -19.84 -17.82 14.61
N LEU A 231 -20.75 -18.78 14.75
CA LEU A 231 -21.76 -19.04 13.73
C LEU A 231 -22.92 -18.02 13.82
N ALA A 232 -23.58 -17.75 12.70
CA ALA A 232 -24.73 -16.85 12.64
C ALA A 232 -25.93 -17.34 13.47
N ASN A 233 -26.00 -18.62 13.81
CA ASN A 233 -27.03 -19.20 14.66
C ASN A 233 -26.60 -19.39 16.13
N ASP A 234 -25.37 -19.03 16.50
CA ASP A 234 -24.89 -19.13 17.88
C ASP A 234 -25.67 -18.16 18.77
N PRO A 235 -26.29 -18.62 19.88
CA PRO A 235 -27.07 -17.77 20.78
C PRO A 235 -26.22 -16.76 21.56
N GLY A 236 -24.92 -17.01 21.73
CA GLY A 236 -23.99 -16.12 22.43
C GLY A 236 -23.25 -15.15 21.51
N ARG A 237 -23.65 -15.01 20.24
CA ARG A 237 -23.00 -14.09 19.30
C ARG A 237 -23.35 -12.63 19.60
N LEU A 238 -22.50 -11.72 19.14
CA LEU A 238 -22.77 -10.29 19.18
C LEU A 238 -23.83 -9.95 18.13
N ILE A 239 -24.93 -9.32 18.57
CA ILE A 239 -26.02 -8.87 17.69
C ILE A 239 -26.28 -7.42 18.04
N TYR A 240 -26.21 -6.55 17.03
CA TYR A 240 -26.62 -5.16 17.17
C TYR A 240 -28.13 -5.04 16.92
N PRO A 241 -28.81 -4.03 17.48
CA PRO A 241 -30.20 -3.70 17.13
C PRO A 241 -30.35 -3.44 15.62
N SER A 242 -31.53 -3.67 15.03
CA SER A 242 -31.74 -3.41 13.60
C SER A 242 -31.78 -1.92 13.26
N ASP A 243 -31.95 -1.06 14.26
CA ASP A 243 -32.16 0.37 14.10
C ASP A 243 -30.90 1.23 14.28
N VAL A 244 -29.71 0.62 14.37
CA VAL A 244 -28.39 1.31 14.34
C VAL A 244 -27.92 1.64 12.91
N TYR A 245 -28.84 2.02 12.03
CA TYR A 245 -28.51 2.46 10.67
C TYR A 245 -28.44 3.98 10.54
N LEU A 246 -28.01 4.48 9.37
CA LEU A 246 -28.04 5.90 9.03
C LEU A 246 -29.49 6.41 8.81
N LYS A 247 -30.19 6.70 9.92
CA LYS A 247 -31.55 7.27 9.93
C LYS A 247 -31.61 8.65 9.27
N SER A 248 -32.75 8.96 8.64
CA SER A 248 -33.04 10.27 8.07
C SER A 248 -33.23 11.35 9.16
N PRO A 249 -33.09 12.65 8.81
CA PRO A 249 -33.37 13.75 9.73
C PRO A 249 -34.77 13.69 10.37
N LEU A 250 -35.77 13.25 9.60
CA LEU A 250 -37.14 13.12 10.08
C LEU A 250 -37.27 12.02 11.14
N GLU A 251 -36.68 10.85 10.89
CA GLU A 251 -36.68 9.72 11.83
C GLU A 251 -35.95 10.10 13.13
N MET A 252 -34.79 10.75 13.02
CA MET A 252 -33.98 11.16 14.17
C MET A 252 -34.71 12.17 15.06
N ARG A 253 -35.37 13.17 14.47
CA ARG A 253 -36.19 14.13 15.23
C ARG A 253 -37.43 13.48 15.86
N GLY A 254 -37.91 12.38 15.28
CA GLY A 254 -39.02 11.59 15.80
C GLY A 254 -38.68 10.72 17.02
N LEU A 255 -37.39 10.47 17.31
CA LEU A 255 -37.00 9.60 18.44
C LEU A 255 -37.33 10.21 19.80
N PHE A 256 -37.06 11.52 19.95
CA PHE A 256 -37.26 12.30 21.18
C PHE A 256 -38.00 13.62 20.89
N PRO A 257 -39.29 13.57 20.54
CA PRO A 257 -40.05 14.76 20.13
C PRO A 257 -40.18 15.82 21.23
N GLN A 258 -39.93 15.44 22.48
CA GLN A 258 -40.01 16.31 23.66
C GLN A 258 -38.70 17.09 23.91
N TYR A 259 -37.64 16.74 23.18
CA TYR A 259 -36.28 17.26 23.35
C TYR A 259 -35.72 17.69 21.99
N GLU A 260 -36.44 18.55 21.27
CA GLU A 260 -36.01 19.04 19.95
C GLU A 260 -34.61 19.68 19.98
N GLU A 261 -34.24 20.29 21.12
CA GLU A 261 -32.93 20.88 21.37
C GLU A 261 -31.78 19.88 21.21
N ALA A 262 -31.99 18.60 21.52
CA ALA A 262 -30.96 17.56 21.37
C ALA A 262 -30.60 17.33 19.90
N ALA A 263 -31.60 17.41 19.00
CA ALA A 263 -31.37 17.36 17.55
C ALA A 263 -30.79 18.68 17.03
N ASP A 264 -31.22 19.84 17.54
CA ASP A 264 -30.69 21.14 17.14
C ASP A 264 -29.21 21.30 17.55
N ASN A 265 -28.82 20.74 18.69
CA ASN A 265 -27.44 20.72 19.16
C ASN A 265 -26.50 19.94 18.23
N THR A 266 -26.98 18.92 17.50
CA THR A 266 -26.14 18.24 16.49
C THR A 266 -25.65 19.22 15.41
N LEU A 267 -26.55 20.08 14.93
CA LEU A 267 -26.25 21.12 13.94
C LEU A 267 -25.41 22.24 14.53
N THR A 268 -25.57 22.56 15.82
CA THR A 268 -24.73 23.54 16.52
C THR A 268 -23.29 23.05 16.65
N ILE A 269 -23.10 21.79 17.08
CA ILE A 269 -21.78 21.15 17.16
C ILE A 269 -21.15 21.10 15.76
N ALA A 270 -21.89 20.64 14.75
CA ALA A 270 -21.41 20.59 13.38
C ALA A 270 -20.99 21.96 12.82
N ARG A 271 -21.68 23.04 13.21
CA ARG A 271 -21.28 24.42 12.85
C ARG A 271 -19.99 24.86 13.54
N ARG A 272 -19.75 24.40 14.76
CA ARG A 272 -18.52 24.69 15.54
C ARG A 272 -17.30 23.92 15.04
N CYS A 273 -17.47 22.68 14.60
CA CYS A 273 -16.38 21.85 14.08
C CYS A 273 -15.88 22.35 12.71
N ASN A 274 -14.74 23.03 12.69
CA ASN A 274 -14.13 23.59 11.47
C ASN A 274 -12.64 23.22 11.44
N VAL A 275 -12.33 22.09 10.81
CA VAL A 275 -10.95 21.61 10.61
C VAL A 275 -10.59 21.70 9.13
N GLU A 276 -9.45 22.32 8.85
CA GLU A 276 -8.87 22.37 7.51
C GLU A 276 -7.59 21.56 7.49
N ILE A 277 -7.58 20.47 6.73
CA ILE A 277 -6.40 19.63 6.57
C ILE A 277 -5.60 20.15 5.38
N ASP A 278 -4.36 20.57 5.63
CA ASP A 278 -3.44 20.96 4.57
C ASP A 278 -2.96 19.72 3.81
N LEU A 279 -3.40 19.60 2.55
CA LEU A 279 -2.98 18.54 1.63
C LEU A 279 -2.02 19.06 0.53
N LYS A 280 -1.65 20.34 0.61
CA LYS A 280 -0.83 21.04 -0.39
C LYS A 280 0.62 21.14 0.06
N THR A 281 0.85 21.40 1.34
CA THR A 281 2.21 21.49 1.90
C THR A 281 2.91 20.14 1.80
N ARG A 282 4.24 20.18 1.72
CA ARG A 282 5.12 19.02 1.64
C ARG A 282 6.10 19.09 2.79
N HIS A 283 6.27 17.97 3.46
CA HIS A 283 7.12 17.78 4.62
C HIS A 283 8.22 16.80 4.22
N ALA A 284 9.23 17.31 3.52
CA ALA A 284 10.38 16.54 3.09
C ALA A 284 11.41 16.47 4.24
N PRO A 285 12.01 15.29 4.49
CA PRO A 285 13.03 15.17 5.52
C PRO A 285 14.30 15.95 5.12
N VAL A 286 14.94 16.59 6.12
CA VAL A 286 16.12 17.41 5.92
C VAL A 286 17.39 16.61 6.20
N PHE A 287 18.28 16.55 5.23
CA PHE A 287 19.64 16.02 5.44
C PHE A 287 20.55 17.17 5.86
N ARG A 288 21.38 16.95 6.88
CA ARG A 288 22.36 17.93 7.35
C ARG A 288 23.77 17.44 6.99
N PRO A 289 24.39 17.98 5.93
CA PRO A 289 25.74 17.58 5.53
C PRO A 289 26.78 17.86 6.62
N PRO A 290 27.90 17.11 6.61
CA PRO A 290 29.07 17.49 7.40
C PRO A 290 29.58 18.87 6.96
N ASP A 291 30.24 19.58 7.87
CA ASP A 291 30.94 20.84 7.61
C ASP A 291 30.07 22.06 7.25
N GLY A 292 28.75 21.97 7.38
CA GLY A 292 27.82 23.10 7.20
C GLY A 292 27.59 23.53 5.74
N ILE A 293 28.02 22.70 4.78
CA ILE A 293 27.74 22.87 3.34
C ILE A 293 26.25 22.64 3.07
N THR A 294 25.70 23.27 2.02
CA THR A 294 24.30 23.04 1.59
C THR A 294 24.09 21.60 1.10
N ALA A 295 22.85 21.11 1.14
CA ALA A 295 22.54 19.76 0.66
C ALA A 295 22.79 19.64 -0.85
N GLU A 296 22.53 20.72 -1.58
CA GLU A 296 22.70 20.86 -3.02
C GLU A 296 24.19 20.75 -3.41
N ASP A 297 25.06 21.55 -2.78
CA ASP A 297 26.50 21.53 -3.05
C ASP A 297 27.13 20.17 -2.67
N TYR A 298 26.68 19.58 -1.56
CA TYR A 298 27.17 18.29 -1.11
C TYR A 298 26.75 17.15 -2.05
N LEU A 299 25.50 17.18 -2.54
CA LEU A 299 25.00 16.24 -3.54
C LEU A 299 25.81 16.35 -4.85
N THR A 300 26.00 17.57 -5.34
CA THR A 300 26.77 17.84 -6.56
C THR A 300 28.19 17.29 -6.44
N ARG A 301 28.88 17.54 -5.32
CA ARG A 301 30.23 16.99 -5.07
C ARG A 301 30.26 15.46 -5.15
N LEU A 302 29.36 14.78 -4.43
CA LEU A 302 29.30 13.32 -4.43
C LEU A 302 29.02 12.74 -5.82
N CYS A 303 28.20 13.42 -6.62
CA CYS A 303 27.86 12.97 -7.96
C CYS A 303 29.06 13.06 -8.91
N TYR A 304 29.81 14.15 -8.86
CA TYR A 304 31.03 14.33 -9.67
C TYR A 304 32.12 13.33 -9.29
N GLU A 305 32.36 13.11 -7.99
CA GLU A 305 33.27 12.06 -7.50
C GLU A 305 32.82 10.65 -7.95
N GLY A 306 31.51 10.39 -7.91
CA GLY A 306 30.92 9.15 -8.37
C GLY A 306 31.10 8.92 -9.88
N ALA A 307 30.86 9.96 -10.68
CA ALA A 307 31.03 9.91 -12.14
C ALA A 307 32.50 9.64 -12.53
N GLU A 308 33.45 10.29 -11.87
CA GLU A 308 34.87 10.08 -12.11
C GLU A 308 35.29 8.63 -11.77
N ARG A 309 34.78 8.09 -10.65
CA ARG A 309 35.01 6.68 -10.26
C ARG A 309 34.45 5.67 -11.27
N LEU A 310 33.26 5.93 -11.81
CA LEU A 310 32.55 4.97 -12.68
C LEU A 310 33.06 4.99 -14.12
N TYR A 311 33.37 6.17 -14.66
CA TYR A 311 33.76 6.33 -16.07
C TYR A 311 35.27 6.54 -16.28
N GLY A 312 36.05 6.79 -15.23
CA GLY A 312 37.49 7.09 -15.33
C GLY A 312 37.79 8.45 -15.98
N GLY A 313 36.77 9.26 -16.24
CA GLY A 313 36.79 10.58 -16.86
C GLY A 313 35.39 11.01 -17.27
N ILE A 314 35.09 12.32 -17.19
CA ILE A 314 33.75 12.85 -17.45
C ILE A 314 33.71 13.40 -18.88
N SER A 315 32.97 12.74 -19.77
CA SER A 315 32.71 13.25 -21.13
C SER A 315 31.71 14.41 -21.13
N ASP A 316 31.66 15.19 -22.21
CA ASP A 316 30.69 16.28 -22.35
C ASP A 316 29.23 15.79 -22.26
N GLU A 317 28.95 14.58 -22.76
CA GLU A 317 27.62 13.95 -22.68
C GLU A 317 27.23 13.61 -21.24
N ILE A 318 28.15 13.00 -20.48
CA ILE A 318 27.94 12.64 -19.07
C ILE A 318 27.75 13.91 -18.25
N LYS A 319 28.62 14.92 -18.47
CA LYS A 319 28.54 16.21 -17.78
C LYS A 319 27.21 16.90 -18.06
N ALA A 320 26.82 17.02 -19.33
CA ALA A 320 25.56 17.68 -19.71
C ALA A 320 24.33 16.97 -19.11
N ARG A 321 24.34 15.63 -19.06
CA ARG A 321 23.26 14.88 -18.40
C ARG A 321 23.27 15.12 -16.89
N LEU A 322 24.43 15.07 -16.25
CA LEU A 322 24.55 15.21 -14.79
C LEU A 322 24.12 16.60 -14.33
N ASP A 323 24.60 17.65 -14.99
CA ASP A 323 24.26 19.05 -14.67
C ASP A 323 22.76 19.31 -14.81
N ARG A 324 22.14 18.78 -15.88
CA ARG A 324 20.68 18.86 -16.07
C ARG A 324 19.91 18.15 -14.96
N GLU A 325 20.34 16.95 -14.57
CA GLU A 325 19.66 16.21 -13.51
C GLU A 325 19.77 16.94 -12.16
N LEU A 326 20.96 17.44 -11.82
CA LEU A 326 21.21 18.21 -10.60
C LEU A 326 20.37 19.48 -10.57
N GLU A 327 20.31 20.26 -11.65
CA GLU A 327 19.48 21.48 -11.74
C GLU A 327 17.99 21.18 -11.46
N VAL A 328 17.46 20.07 -12.00
CA VAL A 328 16.06 19.67 -11.77
C VAL A 328 15.84 19.20 -10.32
N ILE A 329 16.81 18.54 -9.70
CA ILE A 329 16.74 18.11 -8.30
C ILE A 329 16.76 19.32 -7.36
N GLU A 330 17.68 20.26 -7.60
CA GLU A 330 17.86 21.47 -6.81
C GLU A 330 16.65 22.41 -6.90
N SER A 331 16.15 22.68 -8.12
CA SER A 331 14.97 23.54 -8.34
C SER A 331 13.70 23.05 -7.65
N LYS A 332 13.66 21.79 -7.23
CA LYS A 332 12.54 21.18 -6.51
C LYS A 332 12.80 20.94 -5.02
N GLY A 333 14.01 21.24 -4.53
CA GLY A 333 14.37 21.01 -3.14
C GLY A 333 14.48 19.53 -2.74
N PHE A 334 14.80 18.64 -3.69
CA PHE A 334 14.92 17.20 -3.41
C PHE A 334 16.36 16.74 -3.13
N ALA A 335 17.32 17.65 -2.98
CA ALA A 335 18.70 17.29 -2.68
C ALA A 335 18.81 16.49 -1.37
N SER A 336 18.13 16.94 -0.31
CA SER A 336 18.09 16.22 0.97
C SER A 336 17.54 14.79 0.83
N TYR A 337 16.51 14.60 0.00
CA TYR A 337 15.94 13.27 -0.23
C TYR A 337 16.96 12.31 -0.86
N PHE A 338 17.66 12.74 -1.92
CA PHE A 338 18.71 11.95 -2.55
C PHE A 338 19.83 11.61 -1.58
N LEU A 339 20.22 12.56 -0.72
CA LEU A 339 21.26 12.34 0.30
C LEU A 339 20.82 11.36 1.39
N ILE A 340 19.56 11.38 1.82
CA ILE A 340 19.03 10.40 2.77
C ILE A 340 19.06 9.00 2.14
N VAL A 341 18.63 8.88 0.88
CA VAL A 341 18.68 7.60 0.15
C VAL A 341 20.11 7.10 0.02
N TRP A 342 21.02 7.97 -0.42
CA TRP A 342 22.45 7.68 -0.51
C TRP A 342 23.04 7.22 0.82
N ASP A 343 22.67 7.88 1.92
CA ASP A 343 23.26 7.65 3.23
C ASP A 343 22.99 6.25 3.77
N PHE A 344 21.73 5.77 3.75
CA PHE A 344 21.45 4.41 4.19
C PHE A 344 21.92 3.36 3.17
N CYS A 345 21.92 3.68 1.85
CA CYS A 345 22.50 2.80 0.84
C CYS A 345 24.01 2.65 1.02
N LYS A 346 24.70 3.72 1.41
CA LYS A 346 26.13 3.69 1.77
C LYS A 346 26.35 2.87 3.04
N TYR A 347 25.56 3.11 4.10
CA TYR A 347 25.64 2.35 5.37
C TYR A 347 25.56 0.84 5.12
N ALA A 348 24.62 0.43 4.28
CA ALA A 348 24.38 -0.97 3.99
C ALA A 348 25.49 -1.57 3.12
N ARG A 349 25.96 -0.87 2.08
CA ARG A 349 27.13 -1.31 1.27
C ARG A 349 28.41 -1.44 2.08
N ASP A 350 28.69 -0.49 2.99
CA ASP A 350 29.87 -0.53 3.87
C ASP A 350 29.87 -1.77 4.81
N ARG A 351 28.71 -2.41 4.99
CA ARG A 351 28.53 -3.64 5.78
C ARG A 351 28.32 -4.89 4.94
N GLY A 352 28.42 -4.78 3.62
CA GLY A 352 28.19 -5.89 2.70
C GLY A 352 26.72 -6.31 2.57
N ILE A 353 25.75 -5.44 2.91
CA ILE A 353 24.33 -5.73 2.76
C ILE A 353 23.91 -5.43 1.31
N ALA A 354 23.47 -6.47 0.59
CA ALA A 354 22.98 -6.36 -0.77
C ALA A 354 21.71 -5.48 -0.87
N LEU A 355 21.74 -4.51 -1.78
CA LEU A 355 20.63 -3.60 -2.08
C LEU A 355 20.67 -3.05 -3.50
N GLY A 356 19.60 -2.42 -3.96
CA GLY A 356 19.63 -1.57 -5.14
C GLY A 356 18.29 -0.92 -5.46
N ALA A 357 18.33 0.25 -6.10
CA ALA A 357 17.13 0.95 -6.51
C ALA A 357 16.38 0.21 -7.61
N ARG A 358 15.05 0.33 -7.63
CA ARG A 358 14.17 -0.22 -8.67
C ARG A 358 13.23 0.85 -9.21
N GLY A 359 12.46 0.47 -10.23
CA GLY A 359 11.45 1.37 -10.79
C GLY A 359 12.07 2.43 -11.68
N SER A 360 11.47 3.62 -11.74
CA SER A 360 12.01 4.73 -12.53
C SER A 360 13.26 5.36 -11.91
N GLY A 361 13.52 5.19 -10.60
CA GLY A 361 14.73 5.68 -9.94
C GLY A 361 16.04 5.10 -10.50
N VAL A 362 15.96 4.08 -11.35
CA VAL A 362 17.10 3.52 -12.09
C VAL A 362 17.52 4.39 -13.28
N GLY A 363 16.63 5.25 -13.79
CA GLY A 363 16.88 6.09 -14.97
C GLY A 363 17.66 7.38 -14.70
N THR A 364 18.08 7.62 -13.45
CA THR A 364 18.86 8.82 -13.06
C THR A 364 20.36 8.52 -13.00
N LEU A 365 21.13 9.36 -13.69
CA LEU A 365 22.60 9.34 -13.62
C LEU A 365 23.10 9.76 -12.23
N VAL A 366 22.41 10.70 -11.56
CA VAL A 366 22.68 11.05 -10.16
C VAL A 366 22.58 9.81 -9.26
N GLY A 367 21.51 9.01 -9.42
CA GLY A 367 21.35 7.75 -8.68
C GLY A 367 22.46 6.74 -8.95
N TYR A 368 22.93 6.63 -10.20
CA TYR A 368 24.06 5.78 -10.56
C TYR A 368 25.37 6.24 -9.91
N CYS A 369 25.68 7.55 -9.95
CA CYS A 369 26.89 8.14 -9.38
C CYS A 369 26.95 7.96 -7.85
N LEU A 370 25.81 8.12 -7.17
CA LEU A 370 25.66 7.86 -5.73
C LEU A 370 25.77 6.38 -5.37
N GLY A 371 25.66 5.48 -6.35
CA GLY A 371 25.65 4.03 -6.16
C GLY A 371 24.36 3.54 -5.52
N LEU A 372 23.22 4.14 -5.88
CA LEU A 372 21.90 3.65 -5.50
C LEU A 372 21.50 2.41 -6.31
N CYS A 373 21.99 2.32 -7.55
CA CYS A 373 21.78 1.21 -8.46
C CYS A 373 23.00 1.09 -9.38
N ASN A 374 23.40 -0.13 -9.74
CA ASN A 374 24.55 -0.38 -10.62
C ASN A 374 24.12 -0.62 -12.08
N VAL A 375 23.26 0.25 -12.59
CA VAL A 375 22.81 0.23 -13.99
C VAL A 375 23.17 1.58 -14.61
N ASP A 376 23.96 1.57 -15.68
CA ASP A 376 24.32 2.77 -16.41
C ASP A 376 23.13 3.27 -17.27
N PRO A 377 22.51 4.41 -16.91
CA PRO A 377 21.35 4.91 -17.64
C PRO A 377 21.70 5.41 -19.05
N ILE A 378 22.94 5.79 -19.31
CA ILE A 378 23.39 6.21 -20.65
C ILE A 378 23.48 4.98 -21.56
N ARG A 379 24.18 3.92 -21.12
CA ARG A 379 24.34 2.66 -21.88
C ARG A 379 23.01 2.06 -22.30
N TYR A 380 22.02 2.04 -21.42
CA TYR A 380 20.71 1.43 -21.68
C TYR A 380 19.64 2.43 -22.15
N ASN A 381 20.03 3.67 -22.47
CA ASN A 381 19.13 4.73 -22.95
C ASN A 381 17.90 4.91 -22.03
N LEU A 382 18.14 5.03 -20.72
CA LEU A 382 17.13 5.24 -19.70
C LEU A 382 16.86 6.74 -19.51
N LEU A 383 15.58 7.11 -19.45
CA LEU A 383 15.16 8.51 -19.42
C LEU A 383 14.98 9.03 -17.99
N PHE A 384 15.66 10.14 -17.67
CA PHE A 384 15.47 10.85 -16.41
C PHE A 384 14.07 11.47 -16.31
N GLU A 385 13.55 12.03 -17.41
CA GLU A 385 12.22 12.69 -17.44
C GLU A 385 11.08 11.73 -17.12
N ARG A 386 11.31 10.42 -17.30
CA ARG A 386 10.37 9.37 -16.89
C ARG A 386 10.33 9.21 -15.37
N PHE A 387 11.45 9.43 -14.69
CA PHE A 387 11.55 9.50 -13.23
C PHE A 387 11.05 10.87 -12.74
N MET A 388 11.76 11.94 -13.10
CA MET A 388 11.48 13.29 -12.64
C MET A 388 11.56 14.29 -13.79
N ASP A 389 10.55 15.17 -13.85
CA ASP A 389 10.48 16.24 -14.86
C ASP A 389 10.30 17.59 -14.17
N PRO A 390 11.03 18.65 -14.54
CA PRO A 390 10.97 19.96 -13.86
C PRO A 390 9.57 20.56 -13.78
N GLN A 391 8.68 20.23 -14.73
CA GLN A 391 7.32 20.76 -14.80
C GLN A 391 6.27 19.83 -14.15
N ARG A 392 6.67 18.74 -13.50
CA ARG A 392 5.79 17.82 -12.73
C ARG A 392 5.87 18.10 -11.22
N ASN A 393 4.72 18.19 -10.56
CA ASN A 393 4.62 18.39 -9.10
C ASN A 393 4.53 17.06 -8.30
N GLU A 394 4.75 15.91 -8.96
CA GLU A 394 4.77 14.60 -8.30
C GLU A 394 6.11 14.43 -7.55
N MET A 395 6.05 13.87 -6.34
CA MET A 395 7.26 13.56 -5.56
C MET A 395 8.07 12.44 -6.22
N PRO A 396 9.41 12.52 -6.23
CA PRO A 396 10.25 11.41 -6.67
C PRO A 396 10.12 10.26 -5.66
N ASP A 397 9.92 9.04 -6.17
CA ASP A 397 9.89 7.82 -5.37
C ASP A 397 11.07 6.93 -5.79
N ILE A 398 12.09 6.87 -4.94
CA ILE A 398 13.26 6.00 -5.08
C ILE A 398 13.04 4.78 -4.19
N ASP A 399 12.43 3.78 -4.79
CA ASP A 399 12.26 2.45 -4.23
C ASP A 399 13.60 1.72 -4.13
N ILE A 400 13.94 1.18 -2.96
CA ILE A 400 15.14 0.37 -2.74
C ILE A 400 14.75 -1.08 -2.38
N ASP A 401 15.31 -2.03 -3.12
CA ASP A 401 15.33 -3.43 -2.72
C ASP A 401 16.49 -3.66 -1.75
N ILE A 402 16.24 -4.35 -0.65
CA ILE A 402 17.23 -4.71 0.38
C ILE A 402 17.13 -6.22 0.61
N CYS A 403 18.26 -6.88 0.88
CA CYS A 403 18.27 -8.24 1.41
C CYS A 403 17.29 -8.36 2.60
N GLN A 404 16.33 -9.29 2.50
CA GLN A 404 15.27 -9.47 3.49
C GLN A 404 15.83 -9.71 4.90
N THR A 405 16.93 -10.45 5.02
CA THR A 405 17.58 -10.79 6.29
C THR A 405 18.09 -9.54 7.04
N HIS A 406 18.66 -8.58 6.31
CA HIS A 406 19.28 -7.38 6.88
C HIS A 406 18.41 -6.12 6.77
N ARG A 407 17.22 -6.21 6.18
CA ARG A 407 16.26 -5.10 6.11
C ARG A 407 15.98 -4.45 7.47
N PRO A 408 15.72 -5.19 8.57
CA PRO A 408 15.50 -4.57 9.88
C PRO A 408 16.69 -3.72 10.35
N GLU A 409 17.92 -4.16 10.08
CA GLU A 409 19.13 -3.44 10.46
C GLU A 409 19.22 -2.06 9.77
N VAL A 410 18.86 -2.00 8.49
CA VAL A 410 18.84 -0.74 7.73
C VAL A 410 17.74 0.19 8.25
N ILE A 411 16.55 -0.34 8.55
CA ILE A 411 15.46 0.45 9.15
C ILE A 411 15.88 1.01 10.51
N ASP A 412 16.53 0.21 11.35
CA ASP A 412 17.03 0.65 12.65
C ASP A 412 18.15 1.69 12.56
N TYR A 413 18.98 1.64 11.52
CA TYR A 413 19.91 2.73 11.22
C TYR A 413 19.18 4.03 10.90
N VAL A 414 18.21 4.00 9.98
CA VAL A 414 17.42 5.19 9.60
C VAL A 414 16.68 5.73 10.82
N ARG A 415 16.08 4.86 11.64
CA ARG A 415 15.40 5.22 12.89
C ARG A 415 16.33 5.91 13.88
N ARG A 416 17.54 5.40 14.11
CA ARG A 416 18.52 6.01 15.03
C ARG A 416 19.04 7.35 14.52
N LYS A 417 19.21 7.51 13.21
CA LYS A 417 19.81 8.70 12.62
C LYS A 417 18.82 9.84 12.40
N TYR A 418 17.61 9.54 11.94
CA TYR A 418 16.59 10.53 11.57
C TYR A 418 15.47 10.65 12.61
N GLY A 419 15.38 9.74 13.58
CA GLY A 419 14.52 9.84 14.77
C GLY A 419 13.03 9.54 14.54
N HIS A 420 12.43 10.04 13.47
CA HIS A 420 10.98 9.98 13.25
C HIS A 420 10.62 9.08 12.06
N VAL A 421 10.62 7.77 12.30
CA VAL A 421 10.41 6.74 11.28
C VAL A 421 9.26 5.82 11.66
N ALA A 422 8.32 5.63 10.74
CA ALA A 422 7.25 4.64 10.86
C ALA A 422 7.07 3.85 9.56
N GLN A 423 6.68 2.59 9.68
CA GLN A 423 6.25 1.80 8.52
C GLN A 423 4.84 2.21 8.10
N ILE A 424 4.44 1.95 6.87
CA ILE A 424 3.12 2.31 6.36
C ILE A 424 2.13 1.19 6.68
N ILE A 425 0.89 1.50 7.09
CA ILE A 425 -0.17 0.50 7.23
C ILE A 425 -0.74 0.10 5.87
N THR A 426 -1.28 -1.11 5.83
CA THR A 426 -2.09 -1.63 4.74
C THR A 426 -3.32 -2.31 5.33
N PHE A 427 -4.45 -2.22 4.66
CA PHE A 427 -5.66 -2.92 5.07
C PHE A 427 -5.93 -4.11 4.18
N GLY A 428 -6.04 -5.30 4.79
CA GLY A 428 -6.56 -6.47 4.10
C GLY A 428 -8.06 -6.28 3.86
N THR A 429 -8.50 -6.29 2.61
CA THR A 429 -9.93 -6.15 2.26
C THR A 429 -10.60 -7.50 1.99
N MET A 430 -11.92 -7.55 2.17
CA MET A 430 -12.73 -8.72 1.86
C MET A 430 -12.95 -8.85 0.35
N LYS A 431 -12.04 -9.55 -0.35
CA LYS A 431 -12.14 -9.83 -1.80
C LYS A 431 -13.23 -10.87 -2.11
N ALA A 432 -13.79 -10.86 -3.32
CA ALA A 432 -14.85 -11.77 -3.81
C ALA A 432 -14.73 -13.23 -3.32
N ARG A 433 -13.58 -13.88 -3.56
CA ARG A 433 -13.37 -15.27 -3.12
C ARG A 433 -13.28 -15.44 -1.60
N ALA A 434 -12.70 -14.47 -0.90
CA ALA A 434 -12.52 -14.53 0.55
C ALA A 434 -13.85 -14.26 1.28
N VAL A 435 -14.63 -13.29 0.82
CA VAL A 435 -15.93 -12.96 1.41
C VAL A 435 -16.92 -14.12 1.29
N ILE A 436 -16.96 -14.84 0.16
CA ILE A 436 -17.76 -16.06 0.01
C ILE A 436 -17.38 -17.09 1.08
N ARG A 437 -16.07 -17.37 1.25
CA ARG A 437 -15.61 -18.36 2.24
C ARG A 437 -15.94 -17.94 3.67
N ASP A 438 -15.77 -16.66 4.01
CA ASP A 438 -16.06 -16.14 5.34
C ASP A 438 -17.57 -16.23 5.67
N ILE A 439 -18.45 -15.89 4.72
CA ILE A 439 -19.91 -15.98 4.90
C ILE A 439 -20.35 -17.44 4.98
N CYS A 440 -19.87 -18.31 4.08
CA CYS A 440 -20.15 -19.74 4.14
C CYS A 440 -19.77 -20.33 5.51
N ARG A 441 -18.60 -19.99 6.04
CA ARG A 441 -18.16 -20.44 7.37
C ARG A 441 -19.14 -20.03 8.46
N VAL A 442 -19.56 -18.78 8.47
CA VAL A 442 -20.47 -18.23 9.49
C VAL A 442 -21.89 -18.78 9.38
N MET A 443 -22.33 -19.07 8.16
CA MET A 443 -23.62 -19.72 7.89
C MET A 443 -23.62 -21.23 8.13
N GLY A 444 -22.46 -21.83 8.49
CA GLY A 444 -22.35 -23.27 8.74
C GLY A 444 -22.35 -24.13 7.46
N VAL A 445 -22.00 -23.54 6.31
CA VAL A 445 -21.85 -24.27 5.05
C VAL A 445 -20.59 -25.13 5.09
N PRO A 446 -20.63 -26.41 4.63
CA PRO A 446 -19.46 -27.27 4.58
C PRO A 446 -18.29 -26.65 3.80
N LEU A 447 -17.06 -26.87 4.28
CA LEU A 447 -15.85 -26.29 3.67
C LEU A 447 -15.66 -26.68 2.19
N SER A 448 -16.06 -27.91 1.83
CA SER A 448 -16.02 -28.39 0.44
C SER A 448 -16.89 -27.55 -0.49
N ASP A 449 -18.07 -27.17 -0.02
CA ASP A 449 -19.04 -26.40 -0.81
C ASP A 449 -18.62 -24.94 -0.88
N ALA A 450 -18.09 -24.40 0.22
CA ALA A 450 -17.51 -23.06 0.26
C ALA A 450 -16.33 -22.91 -0.72
N ASP A 451 -15.43 -23.90 -0.76
CA ASP A 451 -14.29 -23.87 -1.68
C ASP A 451 -14.70 -24.08 -3.13
N ARG A 452 -15.71 -24.94 -3.39
CA ARG A 452 -16.32 -25.09 -4.72
C ARG A 452 -16.88 -23.76 -5.21
N LEU A 453 -17.72 -23.08 -4.42
CA LEU A 453 -18.30 -21.79 -4.77
C LEU A 453 -17.23 -20.71 -4.98
N ALA A 454 -16.23 -20.64 -4.10
CA ALA A 454 -15.15 -19.66 -4.23
C ALA A 454 -14.26 -19.90 -5.48
N LYS A 455 -14.13 -21.15 -5.95
CA LYS A 455 -13.38 -21.50 -7.17
C LYS A 455 -14.11 -21.10 -8.45
N LEU A 456 -15.43 -20.98 -8.44
CA LEU A 456 -16.22 -20.50 -9.58
C LEU A 456 -15.93 -19.02 -9.90
N VAL A 457 -15.60 -18.20 -8.90
CA VAL A 457 -15.21 -16.81 -9.13
C VAL A 457 -13.88 -16.78 -9.92
N PRO A 458 -13.79 -16.17 -11.11
CA PRO A 458 -12.57 -16.19 -11.91
C PRO A 458 -11.35 -15.55 -11.22
N ALA A 459 -10.15 -16.05 -11.53
CA ALA A 459 -8.88 -15.54 -10.97
C ALA A 459 -8.37 -14.31 -11.75
N ALA A 460 -9.16 -13.24 -11.82
CA ALA A 460 -8.76 -11.98 -12.44
C ALA A 460 -8.38 -10.92 -11.39
N LEU A 461 -7.52 -9.99 -11.79
CA LEU A 461 -7.15 -8.85 -10.95
C LEU A 461 -8.38 -7.96 -10.73
N ASN A 462 -8.68 -7.59 -9.47
CA ASN A 462 -9.82 -6.76 -9.08
C ASN A 462 -11.21 -7.33 -9.42
N MET A 463 -11.34 -8.64 -9.60
CA MET A 463 -12.63 -9.31 -9.79
C MET A 463 -13.59 -9.00 -8.64
N THR A 464 -14.82 -8.59 -8.97
CA THR A 464 -15.93 -8.37 -8.03
C THR A 464 -16.96 -9.49 -8.12
N LEU A 465 -17.85 -9.60 -7.13
CA LEU A 465 -18.94 -10.57 -7.20
C LEU A 465 -19.92 -10.30 -8.35
N ASP A 466 -20.16 -9.02 -8.66
CA ASP A 466 -21.03 -8.63 -9.78
C ASP A 466 -20.41 -9.00 -11.14
N GLU A 467 -19.14 -8.69 -11.35
CA GLU A 467 -18.42 -9.10 -12.57
C GLU A 467 -18.31 -10.62 -12.68
N ALA A 468 -18.14 -11.33 -11.56
CA ALA A 468 -18.07 -12.79 -11.56
C ALA A 468 -19.40 -13.43 -11.99
N LEU A 469 -20.54 -12.88 -11.58
CA LEU A 469 -21.87 -13.35 -12.01
C LEU A 469 -22.17 -13.07 -13.49
N GLU A 470 -21.60 -12.00 -14.05
CA GLU A 470 -21.71 -11.69 -15.47
C GLU A 470 -20.81 -12.59 -16.34
N THR A 471 -19.64 -12.95 -15.83
CA THR A 471 -18.60 -13.65 -16.61
C THR A 471 -18.63 -15.16 -16.51
N GLU A 472 -19.07 -15.74 -15.38
CA GLU A 472 -19.10 -17.18 -15.15
C GLU A 472 -20.56 -17.71 -15.12
N PRO A 473 -21.04 -18.36 -16.19
CA PRO A 473 -22.40 -18.88 -16.27
C PRO A 473 -22.76 -19.86 -15.16
N GLN A 474 -21.81 -20.69 -14.70
CA GLN A 474 -22.07 -21.66 -13.64
C GLN A 474 -22.38 -20.99 -12.30
N LEU A 475 -21.68 -19.90 -11.99
CA LEU A 475 -21.93 -19.12 -10.76
C LEU A 475 -23.32 -18.49 -10.78
N ARG A 476 -23.72 -17.95 -11.94
CA ARG A 476 -25.05 -17.40 -12.15
C ARG A 476 -26.15 -18.45 -12.00
N GLN A 477 -25.96 -19.63 -12.59
CA GLN A 477 -26.92 -20.72 -12.46
C GLN A 477 -27.10 -21.13 -10.98
N GLU A 478 -26.01 -21.27 -10.23
CA GLU A 478 -26.05 -21.62 -8.81
C GLU A 478 -26.72 -20.52 -7.97
N TYR A 479 -26.49 -19.25 -8.30
CA TYR A 479 -27.16 -18.11 -7.68
C TYR A 479 -28.68 -18.14 -7.91
N GLU A 480 -29.14 -18.47 -9.12
CA GLU A 480 -30.57 -18.51 -9.47
C GLU A 480 -31.29 -19.75 -8.92
N GLN A 481 -30.59 -20.89 -8.78
CA GLN A 481 -31.21 -22.19 -8.43
C GLN A 481 -31.12 -22.54 -6.94
N ASN A 482 -30.11 -22.06 -6.22
CA ASN A 482 -29.86 -22.43 -4.83
C ASN A 482 -30.09 -21.23 -3.88
N PRO A 483 -31.16 -21.24 -3.06
CA PRO A 483 -31.46 -20.15 -2.13
C PRO A 483 -30.33 -19.83 -1.14
N LEU A 484 -29.56 -20.85 -0.74
CA LEU A 484 -28.43 -20.68 0.16
C LEU A 484 -27.29 -19.93 -0.55
N THR A 485 -27.00 -20.29 -1.81
CA THR A 485 -26.00 -19.60 -2.62
C THR A 485 -26.42 -18.16 -2.89
N ALA A 486 -27.70 -17.93 -3.25
CA ALA A 486 -28.24 -16.59 -3.42
C ALA A 486 -27.98 -15.71 -2.19
N LYS A 487 -28.32 -16.23 -1.01
CA LYS A 487 -28.12 -15.55 0.26
C LYS A 487 -26.65 -15.26 0.57
N VAL A 488 -25.76 -16.23 0.34
CA VAL A 488 -24.30 -16.05 0.53
C VAL A 488 -23.78 -14.93 -0.36
N ILE A 489 -24.20 -14.89 -1.62
CA ILE A 489 -23.74 -13.91 -2.60
C ILE A 489 -24.32 -12.52 -2.32
N ASP A 490 -25.58 -12.41 -1.93
CA ASP A 490 -26.21 -11.12 -1.62
C ASP A 490 -25.62 -10.47 -0.36
N ILE A 491 -25.34 -11.26 0.68
CA ILE A 491 -24.56 -10.80 1.84
C ILE A 491 -23.13 -10.44 1.40
N GLY A 492 -22.53 -11.26 0.53
CA GLY A 492 -21.20 -11.07 -0.02
C GLY A 492 -21.03 -9.72 -0.72
N ARG A 493 -22.01 -9.34 -1.55
CA ARG A 493 -22.03 -8.05 -2.26
C ARG A 493 -22.02 -6.84 -1.33
N ARG A 494 -22.66 -6.95 -0.16
CA ARG A 494 -22.70 -5.87 0.84
C ARG A 494 -21.40 -5.75 1.64
N LEU A 495 -20.69 -6.87 1.84
CA LEU A 495 -19.45 -6.93 2.62
C LEU A 495 -18.17 -6.89 1.75
N GLU A 496 -18.29 -7.07 0.44
CA GLU A 496 -17.17 -7.00 -0.49
C GLU A 496 -16.49 -5.64 -0.43
N GLY A 497 -15.15 -5.66 -0.34
CA GLY A 497 -14.32 -4.46 -0.30
C GLY A 497 -14.16 -3.84 1.09
N LEU A 498 -14.90 -4.29 2.11
CA LEU A 498 -14.71 -3.80 3.49
C LEU A 498 -13.32 -4.14 4.02
N ALA A 499 -12.79 -3.25 4.87
CA ALA A 499 -11.53 -3.46 5.56
C ALA A 499 -11.70 -4.51 6.68
N ARG A 500 -10.83 -5.52 6.67
CA ARG A 500 -10.89 -6.67 7.58
C ARG A 500 -9.91 -6.57 8.72
N HIS A 501 -8.66 -6.24 8.42
CA HIS A 501 -7.59 -6.18 9.42
C HIS A 501 -6.51 -5.20 8.98
N ALA A 502 -5.86 -4.59 9.97
CA ALA A 502 -4.64 -3.83 9.77
C ALA A 502 -3.45 -4.79 9.57
N SER A 503 -2.54 -4.43 8.67
CA SER A 503 -1.28 -5.11 8.42
C SER A 503 -0.20 -4.09 8.08
N VAL A 504 1.07 -4.47 8.23
CA VAL A 504 2.18 -3.59 7.90
C VAL A 504 2.53 -3.73 6.41
N HIS A 505 2.70 -2.62 5.71
CA HIS A 505 3.18 -2.63 4.34
C HIS A 505 4.53 -3.32 4.27
N ALA A 506 4.71 -4.22 3.30
CA ALA A 506 5.95 -4.98 3.16
C ALA A 506 7.21 -4.14 2.87
N ALA A 507 7.05 -2.84 2.60
CA ALA A 507 8.11 -1.99 2.06
C ALA A 507 8.02 -0.53 2.49
N GLY A 508 6.83 0.07 2.48
CA GLY A 508 6.64 1.49 2.73
C GLY A 508 7.08 1.92 4.13
N VAL A 509 7.93 2.94 4.15
CA VAL A 509 8.44 3.64 5.33
C VAL A 509 8.27 5.14 5.10
N VAL A 510 8.01 5.86 6.18
CA VAL A 510 7.94 7.32 6.20
C VAL A 510 9.03 7.85 7.11
N VAL A 511 9.68 8.91 6.67
CA VAL A 511 10.73 9.61 7.44
C VAL A 511 10.36 11.09 7.51
N ALA A 512 10.36 11.64 8.71
CA ALA A 512 10.16 13.07 8.97
C ALA A 512 11.31 13.63 9.82
N ASP A 513 11.47 14.95 9.80
CA ASP A 513 12.42 15.71 10.63
C ASP A 513 11.80 16.19 11.97
N GLU A 514 10.47 16.11 12.08
CA GLU A 514 9.69 16.38 13.30
C GLU A 514 8.86 15.13 13.71
N PRO A 515 8.34 15.08 14.96
CA PRO A 515 7.49 13.98 15.41
C PRO A 515 6.32 13.69 14.45
N LEU A 516 6.23 12.43 14.00
CA LEU A 516 5.19 12.00 13.06
C LEU A 516 3.76 12.27 13.55
N THR A 517 3.55 12.30 14.87
CA THR A 517 2.26 12.59 15.51
C THR A 517 1.73 14.00 15.25
N ASN A 518 2.55 14.92 14.74
CA ASN A 518 2.12 16.24 14.28
C ASN A 518 1.38 16.18 12.93
N PHE A 519 1.62 15.11 12.15
CA PHE A 519 1.10 14.97 10.79
C PHE A 519 0.11 13.82 10.66
N ILE A 520 0.39 12.69 11.33
CA ILE A 520 -0.34 11.44 11.17
C ILE A 520 -0.46 10.69 12.52
N PRO A 521 -1.55 9.95 12.76
CA PRO A 521 -1.65 9.08 13.93
C PRO A 521 -0.85 7.80 13.70
N LEU A 522 -0.34 7.20 14.77
CA LEU A 522 0.45 5.96 14.72
C LEU A 522 -0.31 4.77 15.32
N TYR A 523 0.07 3.59 14.86
CA TYR A 523 -0.42 2.27 15.23
C TYR A 523 0.76 1.40 15.64
N LYS A 524 0.58 0.55 16.66
CA LYS A 524 1.57 -0.43 17.07
C LYS A 524 1.04 -1.82 16.73
N ALA A 525 1.73 -2.54 15.85
CA ALA A 525 1.31 -3.88 15.46
C ALA A 525 1.46 -4.87 16.64
N PRO A 526 0.51 -5.80 16.87
CA PRO A 526 0.61 -6.79 17.93
C PRO A 526 1.90 -7.60 17.84
N GLY A 527 2.65 -7.68 18.93
CA GLY A 527 3.91 -8.43 18.99
C GLY A 527 5.11 -7.77 18.31
N SER A 528 4.97 -6.52 17.85
CA SER A 528 6.08 -5.73 17.29
C SER A 528 6.30 -4.44 18.07
N GLU A 529 7.56 -4.01 18.18
CA GLU A 529 7.94 -2.68 18.67
C GLU A 529 7.93 -1.63 17.55
N ASP A 530 7.70 -2.05 16.29
CA ASP A 530 7.67 -1.14 15.16
C ASP A 530 6.41 -0.27 15.17
N LEU A 531 6.63 1.04 15.04
CA LEU A 531 5.58 2.01 14.77
C LEU A 531 5.15 1.95 13.32
N VAL A 532 3.84 2.02 13.12
CA VAL A 532 3.19 2.00 11.82
C VAL A 532 2.30 3.24 11.72
N THR A 533 2.14 3.83 10.54
CA THR A 533 1.15 4.88 10.31
C THR A 533 -0.26 4.33 10.48
N GLN A 534 -1.26 5.17 10.78
CA GLN A 534 -2.67 4.78 10.66
C GLN A 534 -3.23 5.00 9.24
N TYR A 535 -2.49 5.73 8.40
CA TYR A 535 -2.88 6.04 7.02
C TYR A 535 -2.12 5.16 6.02
N GLU A 536 -2.83 4.63 5.02
CA GLU A 536 -2.18 3.93 3.90
C GLU A 536 -1.32 4.87 3.05
N GLY A 537 -0.40 4.31 2.27
CA GLY A 537 0.59 5.06 1.47
C GLY A 537 0.03 6.25 0.68
N PRO A 538 -1.03 6.08 -0.13
CA PRO A 538 -1.61 7.20 -0.88
C PRO A 538 -2.15 8.33 0.00
N MET A 539 -2.58 8.03 1.23
CA MET A 539 -3.08 9.03 2.17
C MET A 539 -1.93 9.72 2.91
N VAL A 540 -0.85 9.01 3.24
CA VAL A 540 0.40 9.58 3.76
C VAL A 540 0.97 10.61 2.78
N GLU A 541 1.06 10.27 1.49
CA GLU A 541 1.55 11.16 0.44
C GLU A 541 0.67 12.42 0.28
N LYS A 542 -0.66 12.27 0.44
CA LYS A 542 -1.61 13.40 0.39
C LYS A 542 -1.40 14.39 1.54
N VAL A 543 -1.06 13.91 2.73
CA VAL A 543 -0.71 14.75 3.89
C VAL A 543 0.66 15.42 3.71
N GLY A 544 1.39 15.07 2.64
CA GLY A 544 2.62 15.74 2.24
C GLY A 544 3.89 15.09 2.78
N LEU A 545 3.79 13.95 3.46
CA LEU A 545 4.94 13.18 3.92
C LEU A 545 5.53 12.36 2.76
N LEU A 546 6.86 12.23 2.79
CA LEU A 546 7.59 11.48 1.80
C LEU A 546 7.62 9.99 2.14
N LYS A 547 7.08 9.18 1.23
CA LYS A 547 7.15 7.72 1.27
C LYS A 547 8.48 7.24 0.69
N MET A 548 9.04 6.20 1.29
CA MET A 548 10.21 5.48 0.81
C MET A 548 9.92 3.98 0.89
N ASP A 549 10.14 3.22 -0.18
CA ASP A 549 9.95 1.77 -0.13
C ASP A 549 11.25 1.03 0.14
N PHE A 550 11.35 0.41 1.31
CA PHE A 550 12.41 -0.52 1.69
C PHE A 550 11.89 -1.96 1.55
N LEU A 551 11.97 -2.52 0.35
CA LEU A 551 11.44 -3.86 0.09
C LEU A 551 12.46 -4.93 0.47
N GLY A 552 12.05 -5.89 1.32
CA GLY A 552 12.84 -7.08 1.59
C GLY A 552 12.76 -8.07 0.43
N LEU A 553 13.72 -8.04 -0.49
CA LEU A 553 13.74 -8.92 -1.65
C LEU A 553 14.45 -10.24 -1.31
N LYS A 554 13.70 -11.34 -1.22
CA LYS A 554 14.21 -12.70 -0.94
C LYS A 554 15.38 -13.08 -1.85
N THR A 555 15.30 -12.74 -3.14
CA THR A 555 16.36 -13.02 -4.13
C THR A 555 17.70 -12.40 -3.76
N LEU A 556 17.72 -11.19 -3.20
CA LEU A 556 18.97 -10.58 -2.74
C LEU A 556 19.54 -11.34 -1.54
N SER A 557 18.68 -11.85 -0.66
CA SER A 557 19.12 -12.73 0.44
C SER A 557 19.70 -14.05 -0.05
N VAL A 558 19.11 -14.64 -1.08
CA VAL A 558 19.64 -15.87 -1.73
C VAL A 558 21.02 -15.58 -2.32
N LEU A 559 21.18 -14.48 -3.04
CA LEU A 559 22.46 -14.08 -3.64
C LEU A 559 23.53 -13.80 -2.58
N ASP A 560 23.19 -13.06 -1.53
CA ASP A 560 24.08 -12.76 -0.40
C ASP A 560 24.56 -14.04 0.29
N GLN A 561 23.62 -14.94 0.61
CA GLN A 561 23.94 -16.23 1.21
C GLN A 561 24.78 -17.11 0.29
N ALA A 562 24.50 -17.12 -1.02
CA ALA A 562 25.30 -17.87 -1.99
C ALA A 562 26.74 -17.33 -2.07
N CYS A 563 26.93 -16.01 -2.10
CA CYS A 563 28.26 -15.39 -2.08
C CYS A 563 29.02 -15.71 -0.78
N ARG A 564 28.33 -15.70 0.36
CA ARG A 564 28.90 -16.10 1.65
C ARG A 564 29.36 -17.56 1.64
N LEU A 565 28.52 -18.47 1.15
CA LEU A 565 28.88 -19.89 1.02
C LEU A 565 30.08 -20.09 0.10
N VAL A 566 30.17 -19.37 -1.02
CA VAL A 566 31.34 -19.44 -1.91
C VAL A 566 32.60 -18.95 -1.21
N LYS A 567 32.52 -17.82 -0.51
CA LYS A 567 33.65 -17.26 0.25
C LYS A 567 34.13 -18.22 1.35
N ASP A 568 33.20 -18.78 2.12
CA ASP A 568 33.52 -19.68 3.24
C ASP A 568 34.15 -21.00 2.76
N ARG A 569 33.76 -21.50 1.59
CA ARG A 569 34.21 -22.80 1.06
C ARG A 569 35.44 -22.70 0.19
N HIS A 570 35.48 -21.70 -0.67
CA HIS A 570 36.47 -21.57 -1.73
C HIS A 570 37.43 -20.40 -1.50
N GLY A 571 37.19 -19.55 -0.50
CA GLY A 571 37.99 -18.34 -0.26
C GLY A 571 37.80 -17.25 -1.32
N VAL A 572 36.84 -17.41 -2.24
CA VAL A 572 36.58 -16.50 -3.35
C VAL A 572 35.52 -15.48 -2.95
N ALA A 573 35.87 -14.19 -2.97
CA ALA A 573 34.92 -13.11 -2.81
C ALA A 573 34.35 -12.73 -4.19
N ILE A 574 33.04 -12.88 -4.35
CA ILE A 574 32.33 -12.50 -5.57
C ILE A 574 31.74 -11.10 -5.38
N ASP A 575 32.06 -10.20 -6.30
CA ASP A 575 31.38 -8.92 -6.43
C ASP A 575 30.30 -9.05 -7.50
N LEU A 576 29.03 -9.07 -7.07
CA LEU A 576 27.87 -9.22 -7.97
C LEU A 576 27.64 -8.00 -8.87
N ASP A 577 28.23 -6.85 -8.54
CA ASP A 577 28.07 -5.61 -9.29
C ASP A 577 29.14 -5.45 -10.38
N ALA A 578 30.23 -6.22 -10.30
CA ALA A 578 31.35 -6.21 -11.23
C ALA A 578 31.40 -7.44 -12.17
N LEU A 579 30.27 -8.13 -12.35
CA LEU A 579 30.19 -9.32 -13.21
C LEU A 579 30.36 -8.99 -14.70
N ASP A 580 30.97 -9.91 -15.46
CA ASP A 580 30.98 -9.84 -16.92
C ASP A 580 29.57 -10.11 -17.46
N LEU A 581 28.96 -9.10 -18.09
CA LEU A 581 27.61 -9.17 -18.67
C LEU A 581 27.56 -9.85 -20.05
N HIS A 582 28.69 -10.35 -20.55
CA HIS A 582 28.80 -11.07 -21.83
C HIS A 582 29.10 -12.56 -21.66
N ASP A 583 28.97 -13.09 -20.44
CA ASP A 583 29.27 -14.51 -20.18
C ASP A 583 28.32 -15.45 -20.93
N LYS A 584 28.88 -16.20 -21.88
CA LYS A 584 28.16 -17.16 -22.69
C LYS A 584 27.51 -18.28 -21.87
N LYS A 585 28.15 -18.77 -20.80
CA LYS A 585 27.58 -19.85 -19.97
C LYS A 585 26.27 -19.42 -19.33
N VAL A 586 26.17 -18.14 -18.95
CA VAL A 586 24.97 -17.56 -18.36
C VAL A 586 23.84 -17.50 -19.40
N PHE A 587 24.13 -16.97 -20.58
CA PHE A 587 23.14 -16.91 -21.67
C PHE A 587 22.71 -18.30 -22.17
N ASP A 588 23.61 -19.28 -22.18
CA ASP A 588 23.29 -20.66 -22.55
C ASP A 588 22.21 -21.27 -21.61
N LEU A 589 22.19 -20.91 -20.32
CA LEU A 589 21.13 -21.33 -19.39
C LEU A 589 19.76 -20.77 -19.81
N PHE A 590 19.69 -19.48 -20.13
CA PHE A 590 18.46 -18.84 -20.59
C PHE A 590 18.01 -19.41 -21.93
N ALA A 591 18.93 -19.55 -22.89
CA ALA A 591 18.64 -20.11 -24.22
C ALA A 591 18.20 -21.58 -24.17
N ALA A 592 18.64 -22.35 -23.17
CA ALA A 592 18.19 -23.71 -22.94
C ALA A 592 16.90 -23.81 -22.11
N GLY A 593 16.35 -22.69 -21.62
CA GLY A 593 15.18 -22.67 -20.75
C GLY A 593 15.43 -23.26 -19.34
N ARG A 594 16.69 -23.37 -18.90
CA ARG A 594 17.08 -23.95 -17.60
C ARG A 594 17.03 -22.93 -16.46
N THR A 595 15.91 -22.24 -16.36
CA THR A 595 15.75 -21.04 -15.52
C THR A 595 14.98 -21.27 -14.23
N LYS A 596 14.71 -22.52 -13.82
CA LYS A 596 14.16 -22.78 -12.48
C LYS A 596 15.12 -22.22 -11.42
N GLY A 597 14.59 -21.45 -10.48
CA GLY A 597 15.39 -20.75 -9.48
C GLY A 597 16.15 -19.54 -10.02
N ILE A 598 15.88 -19.04 -11.24
CA ILE A 598 16.41 -17.78 -11.76
C ILE A 598 15.32 -16.72 -11.69
N PHE A 599 15.59 -15.62 -10.99
CA PHE A 599 14.61 -14.59 -10.68
C PHE A 599 13.84 -14.09 -11.92
N GLN A 600 12.50 -14.02 -11.81
CA GLN A 600 11.54 -13.64 -12.86
C GLN A 600 11.38 -14.58 -14.06
N PHE A 601 12.32 -15.50 -14.33
CA PHE A 601 12.32 -16.31 -15.54
C PHE A 601 11.90 -17.77 -15.34
N GLU A 602 11.29 -18.12 -14.21
CA GLU A 602 11.04 -19.52 -13.81
C GLU A 602 9.83 -20.17 -14.49
N SER A 603 8.83 -19.38 -14.91
CA SER A 603 7.56 -19.96 -15.41
C SER A 603 7.75 -20.77 -16.70
N GLY A 604 7.04 -21.88 -16.84
CA GLY A 604 7.20 -22.79 -17.98
C GLY A 604 6.95 -22.13 -19.35
N GLY A 605 6.00 -21.19 -19.44
CA GLY A 605 5.78 -20.46 -20.69
C GLY A 605 6.86 -19.41 -20.99
N MET A 606 7.46 -18.80 -19.95
CA MET A 606 8.64 -17.93 -20.12
C MET A 606 9.84 -18.76 -20.60
N GLN A 607 10.09 -19.94 -20.02
CA GLN A 607 11.11 -20.88 -20.49
C GLN A 607 10.92 -21.23 -21.97
N GLY A 608 9.67 -21.54 -22.37
CA GLY A 608 9.30 -21.78 -23.76
C GLY A 608 9.60 -20.61 -24.69
N MET A 609 9.36 -19.37 -24.23
CA MET A 609 9.70 -18.16 -24.96
C MET A 609 11.22 -17.98 -25.10
N LEU A 610 11.97 -18.14 -24.01
CA LEU A 610 13.43 -17.98 -24.01
C LEU A 610 14.13 -18.98 -24.93
N MET A 611 13.69 -20.24 -24.97
CA MET A 611 14.23 -21.26 -25.88
C MET A 611 14.07 -20.89 -27.35
N LYS A 612 12.99 -20.20 -27.70
CA LYS A 612 12.75 -19.69 -29.05
C LYS A 612 13.52 -18.39 -29.30
N MET A 613 13.54 -17.47 -28.34
CA MET A 613 14.25 -16.20 -28.44
C MET A 613 15.78 -16.36 -28.53
N ARG A 614 16.34 -17.32 -27.80
CA ARG A 614 17.78 -17.55 -27.62
C ARG A 614 18.52 -16.26 -27.25
N PRO A 615 18.27 -15.69 -26.05
CA PRO A 615 18.92 -14.46 -25.62
C PRO A 615 20.44 -14.63 -25.54
N ASP A 616 21.17 -13.63 -26.03
CA ASP A 616 22.64 -13.60 -26.13
C ASP A 616 23.24 -12.27 -25.62
N ARG A 617 22.38 -11.39 -25.11
CA ARG A 617 22.71 -10.10 -24.51
C ARG A 617 21.66 -9.72 -23.47
N LEU A 618 22.01 -8.80 -22.58
CA LEU A 618 21.12 -8.39 -21.49
C LEU A 618 19.84 -7.73 -22.00
N GLU A 619 19.92 -6.94 -23.08
CA GLU A 619 18.78 -6.25 -23.70
C GLU A 619 17.64 -7.19 -24.09
N ASP A 620 17.96 -8.45 -24.42
CA ASP A 620 16.93 -9.44 -24.72
C ASP A 620 16.21 -9.94 -23.46
N LEU A 621 16.92 -10.04 -22.33
CA LEU A 621 16.29 -10.33 -21.04
C LEU A 621 15.38 -9.17 -20.59
N ILE A 622 15.82 -7.93 -20.84
CA ILE A 622 15.03 -6.72 -20.59
C ILE A 622 13.74 -6.73 -21.42
N ALA A 623 13.85 -7.10 -22.70
CA ALA A 623 12.70 -7.21 -23.59
C ALA A 623 11.79 -8.39 -23.22
N ALA A 624 12.34 -9.54 -22.84
CA ALA A 624 11.58 -10.72 -22.44
C ALA A 624 10.68 -10.43 -21.23
N ASN A 625 11.21 -9.77 -20.20
CA ASN A 625 10.46 -9.31 -19.04
C ASN A 625 9.31 -8.36 -19.40
N ALA A 626 9.53 -7.47 -20.37
CA ALA A 626 8.53 -6.52 -20.81
C ALA A 626 7.42 -7.16 -21.69
N LEU A 627 7.79 -8.11 -22.56
CA LEU A 627 6.91 -8.73 -23.55
C LEU A 627 6.05 -9.87 -22.99
N TYR A 628 6.53 -10.61 -21.98
CA TYR A 628 5.84 -11.78 -21.44
C TYR A 628 4.70 -11.39 -20.47
N ARG A 629 3.73 -10.65 -20.97
CA ARG A 629 2.55 -10.13 -20.24
C ARG A 629 1.29 -10.19 -21.11
N PRO A 630 0.09 -10.31 -20.51
CA PRO A 630 -1.17 -10.25 -21.27
C PRO A 630 -1.24 -8.98 -22.14
N GLY A 631 -1.48 -9.16 -23.45
CA GLY A 631 -1.43 -8.09 -24.45
C GLY A 631 -0.17 -8.16 -25.33
N PRO A 632 1.01 -7.73 -24.84
CA PRO A 632 2.27 -7.78 -25.58
C PRO A 632 2.73 -9.17 -26.02
N MET A 633 2.23 -10.24 -25.38
CA MET A 633 2.56 -11.62 -25.78
C MET A 633 2.28 -11.92 -27.25
N THR A 634 1.33 -11.21 -27.87
CA THR A 634 1.03 -11.33 -29.31
C THR A 634 2.18 -10.89 -30.22
N LEU A 635 3.12 -10.08 -29.71
CA LEU A 635 4.28 -9.55 -30.44
C LEU A 635 5.53 -10.42 -30.29
N ILE A 636 5.52 -11.38 -29.36
CA ILE A 636 6.67 -12.27 -29.11
C ILE A 636 7.10 -13.00 -30.40
N PRO A 637 6.19 -13.57 -31.22
CA PRO A 637 6.59 -14.21 -32.47
C PRO A 637 7.33 -13.27 -33.42
N ASP A 638 6.82 -12.05 -33.60
CA ASP A 638 7.45 -11.03 -34.45
C ASP A 638 8.82 -10.60 -33.92
N TYR A 639 8.96 -10.44 -32.61
CA TYR A 639 10.25 -10.10 -31.99
C TYR A 639 11.29 -11.19 -32.27
N ILE A 640 10.90 -12.45 -32.09
CA ILE A 640 11.79 -13.61 -32.29
C ILE A 640 12.20 -13.74 -33.77
N ASP A 641 11.25 -13.63 -34.70
CA ASP A 641 11.53 -13.70 -36.14
C ASP A 641 12.52 -12.62 -36.57
N ARG A 642 12.26 -11.37 -36.17
CA ARG A 642 13.13 -10.24 -36.52
C ARG A 642 14.50 -10.32 -35.86
N LYS A 643 14.57 -10.81 -34.61
CA LYS A 643 15.84 -11.10 -33.94
C LYS A 643 16.67 -12.11 -34.74
N HIS A 644 16.05 -13.12 -35.33
CA HIS A 644 16.74 -14.17 -36.11
C HIS A 644 16.97 -13.77 -37.58
N GLY A 645 16.89 -12.48 -37.91
CA GLY A 645 17.19 -11.96 -39.24
C GLY A 645 15.97 -11.73 -40.13
N GLY A 646 14.75 -11.87 -39.59
CA GLY A 646 13.52 -11.46 -40.25
C GLY A 646 13.55 -9.97 -40.63
N LYS A 647 13.03 -9.64 -41.82
CA LYS A 647 13.03 -8.26 -42.32
C LYS A 647 12.01 -7.43 -41.56
N TRP A 648 12.42 -6.25 -41.13
CA TRP A 648 11.54 -5.23 -40.56
C TRP A 648 11.90 -3.85 -41.10
N SER A 649 10.92 -2.98 -41.15
CA SER A 649 11.08 -1.59 -41.58
C SER A 649 10.14 -0.71 -40.78
N VAL A 650 10.55 0.52 -40.52
CA VAL A 650 9.71 1.54 -39.87
C VAL A 650 9.56 2.75 -40.79
N PRO A 651 8.49 3.56 -40.65
CA PRO A 651 8.18 4.62 -41.61
C PRO A 651 9.18 5.79 -41.62
N HIS A 652 10.05 5.91 -40.61
CA HIS A 652 10.93 7.07 -40.44
C HIS A 652 12.28 6.71 -39.79
N PRO A 653 13.42 7.31 -40.22
CA PRO A 653 14.75 7.04 -39.65
C PRO A 653 14.85 7.23 -38.13
N ILE A 654 14.18 8.25 -37.58
CA ILE A 654 14.12 8.49 -36.12
C ILE A 654 13.52 7.28 -35.39
N MET A 655 12.47 6.66 -35.93
CA MET A 655 11.90 5.45 -35.33
C MET A 655 12.88 4.28 -35.44
N GLU A 656 13.64 4.21 -36.52
CA GLU A 656 14.62 3.14 -36.71
C GLU A 656 15.72 3.22 -35.66
N GLU A 657 16.22 4.43 -35.38
CA GLU A 657 17.20 4.66 -34.33
C GLU A 657 16.69 4.24 -32.95
N ILE A 658 15.48 4.67 -32.58
CA ILE A 658 14.87 4.39 -31.26
C ILE A 658 14.52 2.90 -31.10
N LEU A 659 13.97 2.27 -32.13
CA LEU A 659 13.44 0.91 -32.08
C LEU A 659 14.45 -0.16 -32.54
N ARG A 660 15.67 0.23 -32.91
CA ARG A 660 16.72 -0.71 -33.34
C ARG A 660 16.97 -1.80 -32.32
N GLU A 661 17.03 -1.44 -31.04
CA GLU A 661 17.29 -2.38 -29.95
C GLU A 661 16.21 -3.47 -29.81
N THR A 662 14.97 -3.17 -30.21
CA THR A 662 13.81 -4.06 -30.13
C THR A 662 13.28 -4.45 -31.51
N TYR A 663 14.13 -4.40 -32.53
CA TYR A 663 13.83 -4.85 -33.89
C TYR A 663 12.56 -4.21 -34.48
N GLY A 664 12.37 -2.90 -34.27
CA GLY A 664 11.23 -2.16 -34.80
C GLY A 664 9.91 -2.37 -34.04
N ILE A 665 9.95 -2.98 -32.86
CA ILE A 665 8.77 -3.21 -32.01
C ILE A 665 8.80 -2.22 -30.84
N MET A 666 7.69 -1.51 -30.59
CA MET A 666 7.54 -0.66 -29.41
C MET A 666 7.29 -1.53 -28.18
N VAL A 667 8.29 -1.67 -27.32
CA VAL A 667 8.23 -2.48 -26.09
C VAL A 667 8.15 -1.58 -24.86
N TYR A 668 8.89 -0.48 -24.87
CA TYR A 668 9.11 0.36 -23.68
C TYR A 668 8.33 1.68 -23.72
N GLN A 669 7.96 2.19 -22.54
CA GLN A 669 7.38 3.52 -22.38
C GLN A 669 8.35 4.60 -22.87
N GLU A 670 9.64 4.43 -22.56
CA GLU A 670 10.71 5.35 -22.94
C GLU A 670 10.87 5.46 -24.47
N GLN A 671 10.69 4.36 -25.22
CA GLN A 671 10.69 4.38 -26.68
C GLN A 671 9.52 5.22 -27.23
N VAL A 672 8.32 5.02 -26.68
CA VAL A 672 7.13 5.82 -27.04
C VAL A 672 7.36 7.29 -26.72
N MET A 673 7.95 7.61 -25.56
CA MET A 673 8.29 8.99 -25.19
C MET A 673 9.26 9.62 -26.19
N GLN A 674 10.32 8.90 -26.59
CA GLN A 674 11.29 9.37 -27.57
C GLN A 674 10.68 9.56 -28.95
N ILE A 675 9.75 8.69 -29.39
CA ILE A 675 9.05 8.84 -30.67
C ILE A 675 8.14 10.08 -30.63
N CYS A 676 7.32 10.23 -29.59
CA CYS A 676 6.48 11.42 -29.40
C CYS A 676 7.31 12.71 -29.40
N ASN A 677 8.49 12.70 -28.78
CA ASN A 677 9.36 13.85 -28.70
C ASN A 677 10.11 14.14 -30.00
N ARG A 678 10.89 13.18 -30.50
CA ARG A 678 11.78 13.39 -31.65
C ARG A 678 11.01 13.44 -32.97
N LEU A 679 9.90 12.71 -33.09
CA LEU A 679 9.08 12.68 -34.31
C LEU A 679 7.84 13.56 -34.22
N GLY A 680 7.15 13.57 -33.08
CA GLY A 680 5.93 14.36 -32.88
C GLY A 680 6.14 15.79 -32.39
N ASP A 681 7.37 16.16 -32.01
CA ASP A 681 7.71 17.45 -31.40
C ASP A 681 6.98 17.73 -30.06
N ILE A 682 6.55 16.67 -29.39
CA ILE A 682 5.88 16.74 -28.08
C ILE A 682 6.95 16.72 -26.99
N GLY A 683 6.98 17.72 -26.10
CA GLY A 683 7.89 17.70 -24.95
C GLY A 683 7.79 16.40 -24.14
N LEU A 684 8.92 15.88 -23.62
CA LEU A 684 8.96 14.59 -22.90
C LEU A 684 7.93 14.49 -21.76
N ARG A 685 7.67 15.59 -21.06
CA ARG A 685 6.60 15.73 -20.07
C ARG A 685 5.23 15.33 -20.64
N ASP A 686 4.88 15.93 -21.78
CA ASP A 686 3.56 15.77 -22.39
C ASP A 686 3.45 14.41 -23.08
N ALA A 687 4.56 13.87 -23.60
CA ALA A 687 4.64 12.50 -24.07
C ALA A 687 4.35 11.50 -22.95
N TYR A 688 4.89 11.70 -21.74
CA TYR A 688 4.57 10.85 -20.59
C TYR A 688 3.12 11.02 -20.12
N LYS A 689 2.59 12.25 -20.12
CA LYS A 689 1.17 12.50 -19.83
C LYS A 689 0.25 11.80 -20.83
N LEU A 690 0.62 11.79 -22.11
CA LEU A 690 -0.09 11.06 -23.16
C LEU A 690 -0.13 9.56 -22.87
N ILE A 691 1.01 8.95 -22.51
CA ILE A 691 1.06 7.53 -22.12
C ILE A 691 0.11 7.25 -20.93
N LYS A 692 0.18 8.07 -19.87
CA LYS A 692 -0.74 7.97 -18.72
C LYS A 692 -2.22 8.14 -19.14
N ALA A 693 -2.51 9.04 -20.09
CA ALA A 693 -3.86 9.28 -20.59
C ALA A 693 -4.39 8.09 -21.40
N ILE A 694 -3.55 7.46 -22.23
CA ILE A 694 -3.86 6.24 -22.99
C ILE A 694 -4.19 5.09 -22.04
N SER A 695 -3.33 4.84 -21.03
CA SER A 695 -3.59 3.78 -20.04
C SER A 695 -4.88 4.00 -19.25
N LYS A 696 -5.26 5.27 -19.00
CA LYS A 696 -6.51 5.64 -18.31
C LYS A 696 -7.69 5.88 -19.24
N LYS A 697 -7.56 5.61 -20.55
CA LYS A 697 -8.60 5.81 -21.58
C LYS A 697 -9.24 7.21 -21.58
N LYS A 698 -8.44 8.27 -21.38
CA LYS A 698 -8.92 9.67 -21.35
C LYS A 698 -9.02 10.27 -22.75
N ALA A 699 -10.16 10.07 -23.42
CA ALA A 699 -10.38 10.45 -24.82
C ALA A 699 -9.97 11.89 -25.17
N ASP A 700 -10.39 12.88 -24.38
CA ASP A 700 -10.15 14.30 -24.69
C ASP A 700 -8.65 14.67 -24.71
N THR A 701 -7.87 14.10 -23.79
CA THR A 701 -6.42 14.35 -23.72
C THR A 701 -5.70 13.69 -24.88
N ILE A 702 -6.14 12.48 -25.25
CA ILE A 702 -5.56 11.73 -26.37
C ILE A 702 -5.82 12.46 -27.69
N ALA A 703 -7.05 12.93 -27.93
CA ALA A 703 -7.42 13.64 -29.15
C ALA A 703 -6.60 14.93 -29.32
N LYS A 704 -6.41 15.71 -28.25
CA LYS A 704 -5.62 16.95 -28.28
C LYS A 704 -4.16 16.73 -28.64
N GLU A 705 -3.53 15.70 -28.08
CA GLU A 705 -2.12 15.40 -28.36
C GLU A 705 -1.95 14.67 -29.71
N ARG A 706 -2.98 13.97 -30.21
CA ARG A 706 -3.01 13.36 -31.55
C ARG A 706 -2.79 14.39 -32.64
N GLU A 707 -3.50 15.51 -32.59
CA GLU A 707 -3.39 16.55 -33.61
C GLU A 707 -1.98 17.15 -33.66
N LYS A 708 -1.40 17.43 -32.49
CA LYS A 708 -0.02 17.93 -32.37
C LYS A 708 0.99 16.94 -32.90
N PHE A 709 0.86 15.66 -32.52
CA PHE A 709 1.77 14.60 -32.97
C PHE A 709 1.78 14.50 -34.50
N ILE A 710 0.59 14.50 -35.11
CA ILE A 710 0.45 14.42 -36.57
C ILE A 710 1.09 15.64 -37.23
N ALA A 711 0.87 16.85 -36.72
CA ALA A 711 1.48 18.06 -37.25
C ALA A 711 3.02 17.98 -37.21
N GLY A 712 3.61 17.62 -36.06
CA GLY A 712 5.05 17.47 -35.91
C GLY A 712 5.66 16.40 -36.82
N CYS A 713 4.94 15.29 -37.04
CA CYS A 713 5.36 14.24 -37.98
C CYS A 713 5.37 14.73 -39.43
N VAL A 714 4.35 15.50 -39.83
CA VAL A 714 4.23 16.05 -41.19
C VAL A 714 5.34 17.07 -41.44
N ASP A 715 5.65 17.92 -40.47
CA ASP A 715 6.75 18.88 -40.55
C ASP A 715 8.12 18.20 -40.70
N LYS A 716 8.25 16.96 -40.19
CA LYS A 716 9.45 16.11 -40.32
C LYS A 716 9.43 15.20 -41.55
N GLY A 717 8.48 15.39 -42.46
CA GLY A 717 8.47 14.77 -43.79
C GLY A 717 7.63 13.49 -43.93
N LEU A 718 6.83 13.11 -42.92
CA LEU A 718 5.90 12.00 -43.03
C LEU A 718 4.60 12.40 -43.73
N LYS A 719 3.99 11.47 -44.46
CA LYS A 719 2.62 11.67 -44.96
C LYS A 719 1.65 11.63 -43.78
N LYS A 720 0.58 12.43 -43.85
CA LYS A 720 -0.46 12.48 -42.80
C LYS A 720 -1.01 11.10 -42.43
N GLN A 721 -1.23 10.23 -43.42
CA GLN A 721 -1.69 8.85 -43.17
C GLN A 721 -0.67 8.05 -42.35
N GLN A 722 0.62 8.12 -42.70
CA GLN A 722 1.67 7.42 -41.95
C GLN A 722 1.76 7.93 -40.50
N ALA A 723 1.61 9.24 -40.30
CA ALA A 723 1.57 9.82 -38.95
C ALA A 723 0.36 9.34 -38.14
N GLN A 724 -0.81 9.18 -38.78
CA GLN A 724 -2.01 8.62 -38.16
C GLN A 724 -1.80 7.16 -37.77
N ASP A 725 -1.26 6.34 -38.69
CA ASP A 725 -0.98 4.92 -38.45
C ASP A 725 0.01 4.74 -37.28
N ILE A 726 1.04 5.59 -37.21
CA ILE A 726 2.00 5.59 -36.09
C ILE A 726 1.30 5.93 -34.77
N PHE A 727 0.40 6.92 -34.75
CA PHE A 727 -0.30 7.30 -33.53
C PHE A 727 -1.25 6.21 -33.05
N GLU A 728 -1.97 5.54 -33.96
CA GLU A 728 -2.83 4.40 -33.62
C GLU A 728 -2.01 3.24 -33.05
N LEU A 729 -0.79 3.03 -33.57
CA LEU A 729 0.16 2.08 -33.03
C LEU A 729 0.61 2.47 -31.61
N ILE A 730 0.86 3.77 -31.35
CA ILE A 730 1.16 4.30 -30.02
C ILE A 730 -0.03 4.12 -29.07
N GLU A 731 -1.27 4.39 -29.48
CA GLU A 731 -2.45 4.17 -28.64
C GLU A 731 -2.59 2.70 -28.24
N ARG A 732 -2.41 1.79 -29.21
CA ARG A 732 -2.46 0.34 -28.96
C ARG A 732 -1.35 -0.11 -28.02
N PHE A 733 -0.13 0.42 -28.15
CA PHE A 733 1.02 -0.04 -27.38
C PHE A 733 1.27 0.69 -26.08
N ALA A 734 1.01 1.98 -25.97
CA ALA A 734 1.20 2.73 -24.73
C ALA A 734 0.29 2.21 -23.61
N GLY A 735 -0.84 1.57 -23.95
CA GLY A 735 -1.64 0.80 -22.99
C GLY A 735 -0.89 -0.37 -22.33
N TYR A 736 0.11 -0.94 -23.00
CA TYR A 736 0.87 -2.12 -22.55
C TYR A 736 2.39 -1.89 -22.41
N GLY A 737 2.91 -0.74 -22.81
CA GLY A 737 4.33 -0.41 -22.77
C GLY A 737 4.89 -0.51 -21.36
N PHE A 738 6.09 -1.08 -21.25
CA PHE A 738 6.72 -1.37 -19.96
C PHE A 738 7.76 -0.30 -19.58
N ASN A 739 7.97 -0.07 -18.29
CA ASN A 739 9.03 0.82 -17.80
C ASN A 739 10.38 0.14 -18.01
N LYS A 740 11.20 0.64 -18.95
CA LYS A 740 12.50 0.06 -19.28
C LYS A 740 13.43 0.08 -18.08
N SER A 741 13.49 1.20 -17.36
CA SER A 741 14.37 1.39 -16.19
C SER A 741 14.14 0.30 -15.12
N HIS A 742 12.87 -0.03 -14.86
CA HIS A 742 12.48 -1.11 -13.96
C HIS A 742 12.86 -2.50 -14.50
N SER A 743 12.57 -2.77 -15.78
CA SER A 743 12.91 -4.04 -16.43
C SER A 743 14.42 -4.29 -16.40
N THR A 744 15.21 -3.26 -16.71
CA THR A 744 16.67 -3.32 -16.72
C THR A 744 17.22 -3.77 -15.39
N ARG A 745 16.85 -3.11 -14.29
CA ARG A 745 17.32 -3.48 -12.94
C ARG A 745 17.03 -4.95 -12.61
N TYR A 746 15.81 -5.41 -12.88
CA TYR A 746 15.42 -6.79 -12.55
C TYR A 746 16.07 -7.82 -13.48
N SER A 747 16.33 -7.48 -14.74
CA SER A 747 17.14 -8.32 -15.63
C SER A 747 18.59 -8.41 -15.16
N PHE A 748 19.16 -7.37 -14.54
CA PHE A 748 20.46 -7.47 -13.86
C PHE A 748 20.44 -8.45 -12.69
N VAL A 749 19.42 -8.41 -11.82
CA VAL A 749 19.28 -9.39 -10.72
C VAL A 749 19.11 -10.80 -11.28
N ALA A 750 18.30 -10.98 -12.33
CA ALA A 750 18.14 -12.26 -13.00
C ALA A 750 19.48 -12.76 -13.55
N TYR A 751 20.27 -11.90 -14.17
CA TYR A 751 21.60 -12.22 -14.65
C TYR A 751 22.54 -12.64 -13.51
N GLN A 752 22.54 -11.91 -12.39
CA GLN A 752 23.31 -12.27 -11.18
C GLN A 752 22.92 -13.66 -10.65
N THR A 753 21.62 -13.96 -10.57
CA THR A 753 21.16 -15.30 -10.16
C THR A 753 21.58 -16.39 -11.13
N ALA A 754 21.50 -16.12 -12.44
CA ALA A 754 21.91 -17.04 -13.48
C ALA A 754 23.43 -17.28 -13.48
N TYR A 755 24.23 -16.24 -13.22
CA TYR A 755 25.67 -16.32 -13.05
C TYR A 755 26.04 -17.23 -11.88
N MET A 756 25.41 -17.02 -10.72
CA MET A 756 25.62 -17.88 -9.55
C MET A 756 25.21 -19.32 -9.84
N LYS A 757 24.09 -19.55 -10.54
CA LYS A 757 23.67 -20.89 -10.97
C LYS A 757 24.65 -21.53 -11.97
N ALA A 758 25.27 -20.75 -12.85
CA ALA A 758 26.18 -21.26 -13.88
C ALA A 758 27.57 -21.62 -13.33
N HIS A 759 28.11 -20.80 -12.42
CA HIS A 759 29.49 -20.94 -11.93
C HIS A 759 29.60 -21.53 -10.53
N TRP A 760 28.60 -21.31 -9.68
CA TRP A 760 28.55 -21.76 -8.28
C TRP A 760 27.23 -22.50 -7.97
N PRO A 761 26.87 -23.52 -8.77
CA PRO A 761 25.54 -24.14 -8.73
C PRO A 761 25.20 -24.75 -7.36
N VAL A 762 26.18 -25.33 -6.67
CA VAL A 762 25.93 -26.06 -5.40
C VAL A 762 25.62 -25.08 -4.27
N GLU A 763 26.43 -24.02 -4.14
CA GLU A 763 26.24 -22.96 -3.17
C GLU A 763 24.97 -22.16 -3.46
N TYR A 764 24.70 -21.85 -4.73
CA TYR A 764 23.50 -21.14 -5.14
C TYR A 764 22.22 -21.94 -4.85
N MET A 765 22.17 -23.22 -5.23
CA MET A 765 20.99 -24.05 -4.99
C MET A 765 20.79 -24.32 -3.49
N ALA A 766 21.86 -24.45 -2.70
CA ALA A 766 21.73 -24.58 -1.24
C ALA A 766 21.13 -23.31 -0.61
N ALA A 767 21.56 -22.13 -1.05
CA ALA A 767 20.97 -20.86 -0.63
C ALA A 767 19.49 -20.77 -1.05
N LEU A 768 19.17 -21.11 -2.29
CA LEU A 768 17.80 -21.08 -2.80
C LEU A 768 16.87 -22.00 -1.99
N LEU A 769 17.28 -23.25 -1.76
CA LEU A 769 16.53 -24.21 -0.94
C LEU A 769 16.30 -23.68 0.48
N THR A 770 17.31 -23.03 1.07
CA THR A 770 17.21 -22.43 2.42
C THR A 770 16.10 -21.38 2.52
N PHE A 771 16.01 -20.47 1.54
CA PHE A 771 15.00 -19.42 1.56
C PHE A 771 13.59 -19.88 1.12
N GLU A 772 13.47 -21.13 0.70
CA GLU A 772 12.20 -21.76 0.27
C GLU A 772 11.81 -22.95 1.17
N MET A 773 12.48 -23.14 2.31
CA MET A 773 12.19 -24.17 3.32
C MET A 773 10.73 -24.14 3.83
N GLY A 774 10.08 -22.98 3.79
CA GLY A 774 8.70 -22.81 4.23
C GLY A 774 7.64 -23.16 3.18
N ASP A 775 8.03 -23.41 1.93
CA ASP A 775 7.15 -23.74 0.81
C ASP A 775 7.49 -25.13 0.26
N THR A 776 6.72 -26.13 0.69
CA THR A 776 6.96 -27.54 0.34
C THR A 776 6.91 -27.78 -1.17
N ASP A 777 6.00 -27.11 -1.89
CA ASP A 777 5.82 -27.31 -3.33
C ASP A 777 7.04 -26.80 -4.10
N LYS A 778 7.50 -25.59 -3.76
CA LYS A 778 8.75 -25.04 -4.32
C LYS A 778 9.98 -25.84 -3.94
N LEU A 779 10.05 -26.34 -2.71
CA LEU A 779 11.18 -27.14 -2.26
C LEU A 779 11.33 -28.41 -3.11
N VAL A 780 10.21 -29.10 -3.37
CA VAL A 780 10.19 -30.28 -4.26
C VAL A 780 10.64 -29.92 -5.68
N GLU A 781 10.15 -28.79 -6.21
CA GLU A 781 10.56 -28.30 -7.53
C GLU A 781 12.09 -28.07 -7.63
N TYR A 782 12.68 -27.40 -6.66
CA TYR A 782 14.12 -27.11 -6.66
C TYR A 782 15.01 -28.31 -6.33
N ILE A 783 14.53 -29.30 -5.56
CA ILE A 783 15.23 -30.58 -5.37
C ILE A 783 15.27 -31.37 -6.69
N ASN A 784 14.18 -31.37 -7.45
CA ASN A 784 14.17 -31.99 -8.77
C ASN A 784 15.13 -31.29 -9.73
N GLU A 785 15.17 -29.95 -9.71
CA GLU A 785 16.16 -29.17 -10.48
C GLU A 785 17.60 -29.52 -10.08
N CYS A 786 17.90 -29.63 -8.78
CA CYS A 786 19.23 -30.08 -8.32
C CYS A 786 19.60 -31.44 -8.90
N THR A 787 18.65 -32.37 -8.91
CA THR A 787 18.84 -33.72 -9.46
C THR A 787 19.13 -33.68 -10.96
N GLU A 788 18.39 -32.86 -11.73
CA GLU A 788 18.62 -32.63 -13.16
C GLU A 788 20.00 -31.99 -13.43
N MET A 789 20.48 -31.16 -12.51
CA MET A 789 21.82 -30.55 -12.55
C MET A 789 22.94 -31.49 -12.08
N GLY A 790 22.62 -32.70 -11.62
CA GLY A 790 23.60 -33.66 -11.08
C GLY A 790 24.05 -33.37 -9.64
N ILE A 791 23.32 -32.53 -8.91
CA ILE A 791 23.56 -32.18 -7.51
C ILE A 791 22.70 -33.09 -6.63
N LYS A 792 23.34 -33.85 -5.74
CA LYS A 792 22.63 -34.76 -4.85
C LYS A 792 22.16 -34.01 -3.59
N VAL A 793 20.85 -33.95 -3.37
CA VAL A 793 20.25 -33.45 -2.12
C VAL A 793 20.01 -34.63 -1.18
N LEU A 794 20.65 -34.63 -0.02
CA LEU A 794 20.52 -35.70 0.98
C LEU A 794 19.41 -35.39 1.98
N ALA A 795 18.86 -36.44 2.59
CA ALA A 795 17.98 -36.28 3.75
C ALA A 795 18.75 -35.68 4.94
N PRO A 796 18.05 -34.96 5.85
CA PRO A 796 18.64 -34.41 7.05
C PRO A 796 19.21 -35.50 7.96
N ASP A 797 20.27 -35.13 8.67
CA ASP A 797 21.09 -35.98 9.54
C ASP A 797 21.53 -35.18 10.76
N ILE A 798 21.25 -35.71 11.94
CA ILE A 798 21.49 -35.04 13.23
C ILE A 798 22.97 -34.73 13.49
N ASN A 799 23.91 -35.44 12.85
CA ASN A 799 25.34 -35.26 13.08
C ASN A 799 25.99 -34.30 12.07
N GLU A 800 25.41 -34.15 10.89
CA GLU A 800 26.03 -33.42 9.77
C GLU A 800 25.26 -32.17 9.33
N SER A 801 23.96 -32.07 9.60
CA SER A 801 23.13 -30.99 9.06
C SER A 801 23.24 -29.72 9.90
N GLY A 802 23.34 -28.58 9.21
CA GLY A 802 23.16 -27.27 9.83
C GLY A 802 21.68 -26.91 9.99
N VAL A 803 21.42 -25.68 10.46
CA VAL A 803 20.06 -25.10 10.48
C VAL A 803 19.52 -24.84 9.07
N HIS A 804 20.42 -24.63 8.11
CA HIS A 804 20.13 -24.31 6.71
C HIS A 804 20.71 -25.38 5.79
N PHE A 805 20.20 -25.46 4.55
CA PHE A 805 20.77 -26.34 3.54
C PHE A 805 22.24 -25.96 3.31
N THR A 806 23.10 -26.95 3.49
CA THR A 806 24.54 -26.75 3.51
C THR A 806 25.18 -27.57 2.38
N PRO A 807 25.98 -26.93 1.51
CA PRO A 807 26.77 -27.66 0.54
C PRO A 807 27.87 -28.46 1.28
N LEU A 808 28.12 -29.71 0.89
CA LEU A 808 29.09 -30.61 1.52
C LEU A 808 30.20 -31.00 0.54
N ASN A 809 31.43 -31.13 1.05
CA ASN A 809 32.55 -31.70 0.30
C ASN A 809 32.61 -33.20 0.56
N ARG A 810 31.94 -34.01 -0.26
CA ARG A 810 32.09 -35.48 -0.21
C ARG A 810 32.93 -35.96 -1.38
N ARG A 811 34.06 -36.59 -1.07
CA ARG A 811 34.87 -37.35 -2.02
C ARG A 811 34.40 -38.80 -2.01
N HIS A 812 34.11 -39.35 -3.18
CA HIS A 812 33.87 -40.78 -3.36
C HIS A 812 34.86 -41.31 -4.39
N GLY A 813 35.97 -41.91 -3.93
CA GLY A 813 37.13 -42.21 -4.78
C GLY A 813 37.84 -40.92 -5.23
N ASP A 814 38.25 -40.86 -6.51
CA ASP A 814 38.96 -39.71 -7.12
C ASP A 814 38.02 -38.60 -7.66
N GLN A 815 36.70 -38.70 -7.45
CA GLN A 815 35.73 -37.69 -7.90
C GLN A 815 35.13 -36.90 -6.73
N GLU A 816 35.13 -35.57 -6.85
CA GLU A 816 34.37 -34.67 -5.98
C GLU A 816 32.90 -34.70 -6.37
N GLN A 817 32.04 -35.12 -5.44
CA GLN A 817 30.59 -35.17 -5.66
C GLN A 817 29.95 -33.88 -5.15
N SER A 818 29.15 -33.24 -6.00
CA SER A 818 28.33 -32.07 -5.62
C SER A 818 27.15 -32.50 -4.76
N VAL A 819 27.19 -32.17 -3.47
CA VAL A 819 26.20 -32.61 -2.48
C VAL A 819 25.68 -31.42 -1.68
N ILE A 820 24.37 -31.40 -1.45
CA ILE A 820 23.68 -30.49 -0.52
C ILE A 820 22.99 -31.35 0.54
N ARG A 821 23.00 -30.90 1.80
CA ARG A 821 22.29 -31.54 2.91
C ARG A 821 21.46 -30.54 3.69
#